data_AF-A0A3N5DZT6-F1
#
_entry.id   AF-A0A3N5DZT6-F1
#
_cell.length_a   1.000
_cell.length_b   1.000
_cell.length_c   1.000
_cell.angle_alpha   90.00
_cell.angle_beta   90.00
_cell.angle_gamma   90.00
#
_symmetry.space_group_name_H-M   'P 1'
#
loop_
_entity.id
_entity.type
_entity.pdbx_description
1 polymer ?
#
loop_
_entity_poly.entity_id
_entity_poly.type
_entity_poly.pdbx_seq_one_letter_code
_entity_poly.pdbx_strand_id
1 'polypeptide(L)'
;MDSRVFGFSLTIGILVSLNVFTQPVRKRVDALRINQHITIDGKLDEAEWVNASEANGFIQHEPYNGAAPSEKTSVRVLFDNSALYIGARLYDSNPSLIYRELGQRDNNSLKSDLFSVFISPYNDGINYSEFIVSASGVQTDIKITGENESKSWDAVWTSEVSFDGQGWVVEMKIPYSALRFTKGSIQNWGINFGRMIKRYNEWSSWNFIDKSISGVVSQSGELTGVNGINPPIRLSLSPYISGYADKLPDSKKVDYKLSGGLDLKYGINEAFTLDMTLIPDFGQVKADDKILNLSPFEVQYSEQRPFFTEGTELFNKGGIFYSRRVGAKPYSFYAIESLIDTTKERIEDNPNETKMINATKISGRTSGGFGIGFFNAMTSNAFATITDTLGNSRKIMTQGFTNYNMIVLDQTLKNNSNVSLANTHLYRPEGHYTANVTATDFTLRDRSNRYAISGVGSLSQIFNDSTTRGFKSNIELAKTSGNFQFEVGNNIESKNYNPNDMGFLQNPNEFSSWVELEYNVFKPFWKLLNLNSSVMYFHQSLYEPRSFTSSFIFLNFRTTTFKRNYTIGINAEIQPVDIIDFYLPRKNGYQVILPNRSSFRLFGSPDYRKSFVVDHGINLWFADQMSQKGIGFNLSPRIRFNDKLFVIYKINLQFDYNEIGQVNEIGGAVYVGKRDIVTLENMINAQYTFNEKAFINLNIRHYWKGYEFSKFYLLSKDGTMSATSPIDGYNNNTNFFDVFLDYKWNFAPGSVLSVVWKNSIALSKDKIEYDYLKNFKDVWNTPQTNSISFKLLYYLDYHMLKKQR
;
A
#
# COMPACT_ATOMS: atom_id res chain seq x y z
N MET A 1 -33.12 56.31 -6.66
CA MET A 1 -33.10 56.25 -8.14
C MET A 1 -32.34 55.00 -8.54
N ASP A 2 -33.08 54.13 -9.21
CA ASP A 2 -32.79 52.78 -9.68
C ASP A 2 -31.40 52.54 -10.30
N SER A 3 -30.81 51.35 -10.07
CA SER A 3 -30.85 50.27 -11.08
C SER A 3 -29.98 49.04 -10.74
N ARG A 4 -30.68 47.89 -10.67
CA ARG A 4 -30.36 46.55 -11.22
C ARG A 4 -29.12 45.79 -10.70
N VAL A 5 -29.40 44.90 -9.73
CA VAL A 5 -28.67 43.65 -9.48
C VAL A 5 -29.27 42.56 -10.38
N PHE A 6 -28.46 41.94 -11.25
CA PHE A 6 -28.83 40.73 -11.99
C PHE A 6 -28.21 39.51 -11.32
N GLY A 7 -29.05 38.60 -10.85
CA GLY A 7 -28.66 37.28 -10.35
C GLY A 7 -28.42 36.29 -11.49
N PHE A 8 -27.49 35.37 -11.26
CA PHE A 8 -27.37 34.12 -12.00
C PHE A 8 -27.54 32.95 -11.03
N SER A 9 -28.74 32.40 -10.99
CA SER A 9 -29.01 31.09 -10.39
C SER A 9 -28.73 30.01 -11.45
N LEU A 10 -27.68 29.23 -11.26
CA LEU A 10 -27.37 28.07 -12.10
C LEU A 10 -28.12 26.85 -11.56
N THR A 11 -29.32 26.60 -12.08
CA THR A 11 -30.10 25.38 -11.78
C THR A 11 -29.74 24.31 -12.81
N ILE A 12 -28.89 23.34 -12.42
CA ILE A 12 -28.62 22.14 -13.22
C ILE A 12 -29.73 21.12 -12.96
N GLY A 13 -30.62 20.93 -13.93
CA GLY A 13 -31.62 19.87 -13.93
C GLY A 13 -31.01 18.55 -14.39
N ILE A 14 -30.87 17.59 -13.48
CA ILE A 14 -30.48 16.21 -13.80
C ILE A 14 -31.73 15.42 -14.19
N LEU A 15 -31.86 15.10 -15.49
CA LEU A 15 -32.86 14.16 -15.99
C LEU A 15 -32.42 12.73 -15.67
N VAL A 16 -33.03 12.13 -14.64
CA VAL A 16 -32.83 10.74 -14.25
C VAL A 16 -33.70 9.83 -15.12
N SER A 17 -33.09 9.13 -16.07
CA SER A 17 -33.73 7.99 -16.74
C SER A 17 -33.65 6.74 -15.83
N LEU A 18 -34.79 6.36 -15.24
CA LEU A 18 -34.95 5.13 -14.46
C LEU A 18 -35.06 3.93 -15.41
N ASN A 19 -33.93 3.26 -15.67
CA ASN A 19 -33.95 1.89 -16.18
C ASN A 19 -33.94 0.94 -14.98
N VAL A 20 -35.08 0.25 -14.77
CA VAL A 20 -35.22 -0.81 -13.77
C VAL A 20 -34.55 -2.07 -14.32
N PHE A 21 -33.35 -2.38 -13.85
CA PHE A 21 -32.74 -3.70 -14.05
C PHE A 21 -33.14 -4.59 -12.87
N THR A 22 -33.86 -5.67 -13.15
CA THR A 22 -34.17 -6.74 -12.19
C THR A 22 -32.87 -7.40 -11.74
N GLN A 23 -32.64 -7.54 -10.42
CA GLN A 23 -31.47 -8.26 -9.90
C GLN A 23 -31.54 -9.74 -10.34
N PRO A 24 -30.43 -10.31 -10.85
CA PRO A 24 -30.38 -11.74 -11.13
C PRO A 24 -30.58 -12.55 -9.84
N VAL A 25 -31.30 -13.67 -9.95
CA VAL A 25 -31.59 -14.59 -8.83
C VAL A 25 -30.27 -15.11 -8.24
N ARG A 26 -30.05 -14.91 -6.94
CA ARG A 26 -28.89 -15.44 -6.21
C ARG A 26 -28.92 -16.96 -6.22
N LYS A 27 -27.81 -17.60 -6.62
CA LYS A 27 -27.65 -19.05 -6.48
C LYS A 27 -27.52 -19.44 -5.01
N ARG A 28 -27.93 -20.68 -4.68
CA ARG A 28 -27.87 -21.26 -3.34
C ARG A 28 -27.14 -22.60 -3.34
N VAL A 29 -26.38 -22.88 -2.29
CA VAL A 29 -25.72 -24.16 -2.05
C VAL A 29 -25.85 -24.53 -0.56
N ASP A 30 -26.15 -25.79 -0.28
CA ASP A 30 -26.31 -26.30 1.09
C ASP A 30 -25.01 -26.93 1.59
N ALA A 31 -24.55 -26.49 2.77
CA ALA A 31 -23.44 -27.12 3.48
C ALA A 31 -23.91 -28.41 4.18
N LEU A 32 -23.19 -29.51 3.98
CA LEU A 32 -23.49 -30.78 4.66
C LEU A 32 -22.74 -30.86 6.00
N ARG A 33 -23.46 -31.15 7.08
CA ARG A 33 -22.84 -31.35 8.39
C ARG A 33 -22.18 -32.72 8.45
N ILE A 34 -20.96 -32.77 8.98
CA ILE A 34 -20.18 -34.00 9.16
C ILE A 34 -19.84 -34.24 10.62
N ASN A 35 -19.72 -35.52 10.99
CA ASN A 35 -19.27 -35.97 12.31
C ASN A 35 -17.96 -36.76 12.25
N GLN A 36 -17.57 -37.23 11.06
CA GLN A 36 -16.33 -37.96 10.83
C GLN A 36 -15.19 -36.99 10.49
N HIS A 37 -13.96 -37.45 10.72
CA HIS A 37 -12.77 -36.68 10.40
C HIS A 37 -12.49 -36.72 8.90
N ILE A 38 -12.43 -35.55 8.25
CA ILE A 38 -11.93 -35.39 6.89
C ILE A 38 -10.43 -35.14 6.95
N THR A 39 -9.66 -35.92 6.18
CA THR A 39 -8.21 -35.76 6.06
C THR A 39 -7.94 -34.82 4.91
N ILE A 40 -7.30 -33.68 5.18
CA ILE A 40 -6.95 -32.73 4.11
C ILE A 40 -5.77 -33.29 3.33
N ASP A 41 -6.05 -34.01 2.25
CA ASP A 41 -5.05 -34.65 1.37
C ASP A 41 -5.24 -34.30 -0.11
N GLY A 42 -6.25 -33.48 -0.41
CA GLY A 42 -6.55 -33.02 -1.76
C GLY A 42 -7.30 -34.06 -2.59
N LYS A 43 -7.88 -35.10 -1.99
CA LYS A 43 -8.80 -36.04 -2.63
C LYS A 43 -10.22 -35.81 -2.11
N LEU A 44 -11.21 -36.19 -2.90
CA LEU A 44 -12.63 -36.08 -2.54
C LEU A 44 -13.28 -37.46 -2.57
N ASP A 45 -12.65 -38.44 -1.92
CA ASP A 45 -13.05 -39.85 -1.96
C ASP A 45 -13.87 -40.29 -0.74
N GLU A 46 -13.93 -39.48 0.33
CA GLU A 46 -14.80 -39.72 1.47
C GLU A 46 -16.29 -39.66 1.12
N ALA A 47 -17.10 -40.48 1.80
CA ALA A 47 -18.54 -40.60 1.54
C ALA A 47 -19.30 -39.28 1.76
N GLU A 48 -18.85 -38.48 2.71
CA GLU A 48 -19.38 -37.16 3.02
C GLU A 48 -19.27 -36.21 1.81
N TRP A 49 -18.18 -36.26 1.05
CA TRP A 49 -18.03 -35.45 -0.18
C TRP A 49 -19.03 -35.88 -1.26
N VAL A 50 -19.29 -37.17 -1.40
CA VAL A 50 -20.24 -37.70 -2.41
C VAL A 50 -21.68 -37.27 -2.10
N ASN A 51 -22.06 -37.20 -0.82
CA ASN A 51 -23.41 -36.86 -0.39
C ASN A 51 -23.70 -35.35 -0.35
N ALA A 52 -22.67 -34.50 -0.45
CA ALA A 52 -22.84 -33.06 -0.37
C ALA A 52 -23.38 -32.45 -1.66
N SER A 53 -24.15 -31.36 -1.53
CA SER A 53 -24.69 -30.63 -2.67
C SER A 53 -23.57 -30.02 -3.52
N GLU A 54 -23.72 -30.06 -4.84
CA GLU A 54 -22.71 -29.59 -5.79
C GLU A 54 -23.05 -28.19 -6.31
N ALA A 55 -22.18 -27.22 -6.01
CA ALA A 55 -22.17 -25.92 -6.66
C ALA A 55 -21.49 -26.02 -8.03
N ASN A 56 -22.28 -25.91 -9.09
CA ASN A 56 -21.82 -25.97 -10.48
C ASN A 56 -22.39 -24.82 -11.35
N GLY A 57 -22.17 -24.90 -12.67
CA GLY A 57 -22.70 -23.92 -13.62
C GLY A 57 -22.04 -22.54 -13.51
N PHE A 58 -20.71 -22.51 -13.32
CA PHE A 58 -19.92 -21.28 -13.28
C PHE A 58 -20.15 -20.43 -14.54
N ILE A 59 -19.97 -19.12 -14.42
CA ILE A 59 -20.14 -18.14 -15.50
C ILE A 59 -18.84 -17.35 -15.60
N GLN A 60 -18.42 -17.06 -16.83
CA GLN A 60 -17.19 -16.32 -17.07
C GLN A 60 -17.32 -14.88 -16.56
N HIS A 61 -16.38 -14.46 -15.72
CA HIS A 61 -16.23 -13.10 -15.23
C HIS A 61 -15.30 -12.31 -16.15
N GLU A 62 -14.15 -12.88 -16.51
CA GLU A 62 -13.17 -12.35 -17.47
C GLU A 62 -12.72 -13.45 -18.43
N PRO A 63 -12.35 -13.14 -19.69
CA PRO A 63 -12.44 -11.83 -20.33
C PRO A 63 -13.84 -11.51 -20.93
N TYR A 64 -14.74 -12.49 -21.06
CA TYR A 64 -16.08 -12.30 -21.62
C TYR A 64 -17.14 -12.41 -20.52
N ASN A 65 -17.44 -11.28 -19.88
CA ASN A 65 -18.39 -11.24 -18.78
C ASN A 65 -19.78 -11.77 -19.20
N GLY A 66 -20.23 -12.84 -18.55
CA GLY A 66 -21.53 -13.49 -18.79
C GLY A 66 -21.49 -14.69 -19.75
N ALA A 67 -20.34 -15.04 -20.34
CA ALA A 67 -20.22 -16.20 -21.21
C ALA A 67 -20.09 -17.52 -20.43
N ALA A 68 -20.20 -18.65 -21.14
CA ALA A 68 -19.92 -19.97 -20.57
C ALA A 68 -18.41 -20.14 -20.26
N PRO A 69 -18.04 -20.81 -19.16
CA PRO A 69 -16.65 -21.04 -18.81
C PRO A 69 -16.01 -22.05 -19.78
N SER A 70 -14.71 -21.90 -20.03
CA SER A 70 -13.95 -22.80 -20.91
C SER A 70 -13.81 -24.21 -20.33
N GLU A 71 -13.84 -24.36 -19.00
CA GLU A 71 -13.70 -25.65 -18.33
C GLU A 71 -14.71 -25.79 -17.18
N LYS A 72 -15.12 -27.02 -16.89
CA LYS A 72 -16.09 -27.30 -15.82
C LYS A 72 -15.45 -27.14 -14.43
N THR A 73 -16.23 -26.61 -13.48
CA THR A 73 -15.87 -26.55 -12.06
C THR A 73 -17.04 -27.06 -11.22
N SER A 74 -16.72 -27.83 -10.19
CA SER A 74 -17.66 -28.39 -9.22
C SER A 74 -17.12 -28.14 -7.82
N VAL A 75 -17.93 -27.55 -6.94
CA VAL A 75 -17.54 -27.27 -5.55
C VAL A 75 -18.54 -27.90 -4.59
N ARG A 76 -18.06 -28.44 -3.47
CA ARG A 76 -18.87 -28.96 -2.38
C ARG A 76 -18.42 -28.33 -1.07
N VAL A 77 -19.37 -28.20 -0.14
CA VAL A 77 -19.14 -27.56 1.16
C VAL A 77 -19.60 -28.48 2.27
N LEU A 78 -18.69 -28.79 3.20
CA LEU A 78 -18.98 -29.52 4.43
C LEU A 78 -18.69 -28.64 5.63
N PHE A 79 -19.25 -28.98 6.79
CA PHE A 79 -18.92 -28.29 8.04
C PHE A 79 -19.01 -29.20 9.26
N ASP A 80 -18.16 -28.94 10.25
CA ASP A 80 -18.26 -29.52 11.59
C ASP A 80 -18.31 -28.40 12.65
N ASN A 81 -18.07 -28.75 13.92
CA ASN A 81 -18.06 -27.77 15.02
C ASN A 81 -16.78 -26.89 15.06
N SER A 82 -15.77 -27.20 14.24
CA SER A 82 -14.45 -26.58 14.24
C SER A 82 -14.13 -25.78 12.98
N ALA A 83 -14.65 -26.18 11.82
CA ALA A 83 -14.26 -25.62 10.53
C ALA A 83 -15.34 -25.78 9.44
N LEU A 84 -15.20 -24.95 8.41
CA LEU A 84 -15.78 -25.15 7.10
C LEU A 84 -14.76 -25.90 6.22
N TYR A 85 -15.23 -26.88 5.45
CA TYR A 85 -14.42 -27.64 4.51
C TYR A 85 -14.91 -27.37 3.09
N ILE A 86 -13.99 -27.03 2.20
CA ILE A 86 -14.29 -26.76 0.79
C ILE A 86 -13.53 -27.77 -0.06
N GLY A 87 -14.27 -28.52 -0.87
CA GLY A 87 -13.72 -29.48 -1.83
C GLY A 87 -14.08 -29.02 -3.23
N ALA A 88 -13.09 -28.74 -4.06
CA ALA A 88 -13.32 -28.28 -5.43
C ALA A 88 -12.63 -29.19 -6.45
N ARG A 89 -13.42 -29.64 -7.43
CA ARG A 89 -12.97 -30.38 -8.61
C ARG A 89 -12.91 -29.42 -9.79
N LEU A 90 -11.70 -29.23 -10.30
CA LEU A 90 -11.37 -28.25 -11.33
C LEU A 90 -10.97 -29.02 -12.58
N TYR A 91 -11.97 -29.34 -13.39
CA TYR A 91 -11.78 -30.14 -14.60
C TYR A 91 -10.93 -29.39 -15.61
N ASP A 92 -10.10 -30.10 -16.32
CA ASP A 92 -9.27 -29.55 -17.38
C ASP A 92 -9.16 -30.54 -18.52
N SER A 93 -9.58 -30.12 -19.71
CA SER A 93 -9.43 -30.91 -20.93
C SER A 93 -7.96 -31.26 -21.26
N ASN A 94 -7.00 -30.49 -20.74
CA ASN A 94 -5.56 -30.67 -20.97
C ASN A 94 -4.75 -30.52 -19.66
N PRO A 95 -4.81 -31.49 -18.72
CA PRO A 95 -4.20 -31.35 -17.38
C PRO A 95 -2.68 -31.13 -17.37
N SER A 96 -1.98 -31.55 -18.41
CA SER A 96 -0.53 -31.33 -18.59
C SER A 96 -0.17 -29.87 -18.88
N LEU A 97 -1.15 -29.04 -19.27
CA LEU A 97 -0.97 -27.61 -19.57
C LEU A 97 -1.37 -26.68 -18.41
N ILE A 98 -1.77 -27.24 -17.27
CA ILE A 98 -2.07 -26.46 -16.06
C ILE A 98 -0.77 -25.83 -15.55
N TYR A 99 -0.76 -24.51 -15.39
CA TYR A 99 0.39 -23.81 -14.84
C TYR A 99 0.47 -23.96 -13.32
N ARG A 100 1.70 -24.11 -12.80
CA ARG A 100 1.99 -24.51 -11.40
C ARG A 100 3.27 -23.83 -10.85
N GLU A 101 3.52 -22.58 -11.22
CA GLU A 101 4.66 -21.81 -10.69
C GLU A 101 4.58 -21.74 -9.16
N LEU A 102 5.63 -22.15 -8.46
CA LEU A 102 5.73 -22.05 -7.00
C LEU A 102 6.09 -20.63 -6.58
N GLY A 103 5.66 -20.26 -5.38
CA GLY A 103 6.04 -19.00 -4.77
C GLY A 103 5.73 -18.94 -3.29
N GLN A 104 6.06 -17.79 -2.72
CA GLN A 104 5.66 -17.44 -1.37
C GLN A 104 4.13 -17.29 -1.27
N ARG A 105 3.59 -17.61 -0.09
CA ARG A 105 2.23 -17.25 0.33
C ARG A 105 1.90 -15.78 -0.04
N ASP A 106 0.67 -15.52 -0.45
CA ASP A 106 0.18 -14.18 -0.84
C ASP A 106 0.83 -13.58 -2.11
N ASN A 107 1.53 -14.41 -2.90
CA ASN A 107 2.09 -13.96 -4.19
C ASN A 107 1.03 -13.95 -5.31
N ASN A 108 0.55 -12.75 -5.63
CA ASN A 108 -0.46 -12.53 -6.68
C ASN A 108 0.08 -12.55 -8.12
N SER A 109 1.40 -12.71 -8.31
CA SER A 109 2.04 -12.68 -9.64
C SER A 109 2.36 -14.06 -10.20
N LEU A 110 1.95 -15.12 -9.51
CA LEU A 110 2.22 -16.49 -9.92
C LEU A 110 1.57 -16.79 -11.28
N LYS A 111 2.36 -17.44 -12.12
CA LYS A 111 1.89 -18.17 -13.30
C LYS A 111 1.42 -19.54 -12.82
N SER A 112 0.28 -19.55 -12.15
CA SER A 112 -0.43 -20.75 -11.74
C SER A 112 -1.93 -20.56 -11.95
N ASP A 113 -2.65 -21.66 -12.21
CA ASP A 113 -4.11 -21.68 -12.06
C ASP A 113 -4.46 -21.45 -10.58
N LEU A 114 -5.63 -20.85 -10.32
CA LEU A 114 -6.08 -20.49 -8.97
C LEU A 114 -7.53 -20.94 -8.73
N PHE A 115 -7.85 -21.27 -7.49
CA PHE A 115 -9.21 -21.42 -6.98
C PHE A 115 -9.41 -20.47 -5.80
N SER A 116 -10.54 -19.75 -5.77
CA SER A 116 -10.86 -18.74 -4.77
C SER A 116 -12.22 -19.01 -4.13
N VAL A 117 -12.33 -18.76 -2.82
CA VAL A 117 -13.57 -18.84 -2.04
C VAL A 117 -13.80 -17.50 -1.34
N PHE A 118 -14.93 -16.87 -1.64
CA PHE A 118 -15.39 -15.64 -1.01
C PHE A 118 -16.39 -16.00 0.09
N ILE A 119 -16.14 -15.62 1.34
CA ILE A 119 -17.01 -15.93 2.48
C ILE A 119 -17.41 -14.64 3.20
N SER A 120 -18.71 -14.38 3.28
CA SER A 120 -19.31 -13.29 4.06
C SER A 120 -20.26 -13.86 5.11
N PRO A 121 -19.78 -14.14 6.34
CA PRO A 121 -20.64 -14.76 7.35
C PRO A 121 -21.85 -13.92 7.78
N TYR A 122 -21.78 -12.60 7.65
CA TYR A 122 -22.90 -11.70 7.94
C TYR A 122 -23.83 -11.49 6.74
N ASN A 123 -23.43 -11.93 5.54
CA ASN A 123 -24.16 -11.73 4.28
C ASN A 123 -24.61 -10.26 4.06
N ASP A 124 -23.75 -9.31 4.44
CA ASP A 124 -24.05 -7.87 4.44
C ASP A 124 -23.75 -7.19 3.09
N GLY A 125 -23.13 -7.92 2.15
CA GLY A 125 -22.74 -7.43 0.82
C GLY A 125 -21.54 -6.49 0.83
N ILE A 126 -20.86 -6.33 1.98
CA ILE A 126 -19.80 -5.34 2.19
C ILE A 126 -18.53 -6.01 2.72
N ASN A 127 -18.65 -6.91 3.72
CA ASN A 127 -17.52 -7.51 4.40
C ASN A 127 -17.37 -8.98 4.01
N TYR A 128 -16.16 -9.38 3.60
CA TYR A 128 -15.86 -10.77 3.30
C TYR A 128 -14.37 -11.08 3.46
N SER A 129 -14.10 -12.38 3.61
CA SER A 129 -12.77 -12.96 3.53
C SER A 129 -12.68 -13.77 2.25
N GLU A 130 -11.58 -13.61 1.51
CA GLU A 130 -11.24 -14.39 0.35
C GLU A 130 -10.09 -15.32 0.68
N PHE A 131 -10.23 -16.61 0.35
CA PHE A 131 -9.21 -17.63 0.49
C PHE A 131 -8.90 -18.23 -0.87
N ILE A 132 -7.63 -18.19 -1.26
CA ILE A 132 -7.18 -18.58 -2.59
C ILE A 132 -6.12 -19.67 -2.46
N VAL A 133 -6.22 -20.71 -3.28
CA VAL A 133 -5.20 -21.75 -3.43
C VAL A 133 -4.79 -21.82 -4.90
N SER A 134 -3.50 -21.77 -5.15
CA SER A 134 -2.94 -22.04 -6.47
C SER A 134 -2.85 -23.54 -6.75
N ALA A 135 -2.84 -23.93 -8.03
CA ALA A 135 -2.62 -25.31 -8.45
C ALA A 135 -1.27 -25.89 -7.96
N SER A 136 -0.32 -25.04 -7.56
CA SER A 136 0.95 -25.43 -6.93
C SER A 136 0.90 -25.48 -5.38
N GLY A 137 -0.28 -25.31 -4.77
CA GLY A 137 -0.49 -25.38 -3.31
C GLY A 137 -0.16 -24.10 -2.53
N VAL A 138 0.26 -23.02 -3.22
CA VAL A 138 0.50 -21.72 -2.57
C VAL A 138 -0.84 -21.10 -2.16
N GLN A 139 -0.93 -20.70 -0.89
CA GLN A 139 -2.09 -20.07 -0.27
C GLN A 139 -2.00 -18.54 -0.38
N THR A 140 -3.15 -17.88 -0.51
CA THR A 140 -3.32 -16.44 -0.34
C THR A 140 -4.60 -16.16 0.43
N ASP A 141 -4.60 -15.18 1.33
CA ASP A 141 -5.83 -14.69 1.94
C ASP A 141 -5.95 -13.16 1.91
N ILE A 142 -7.20 -12.71 1.82
CA ILE A 142 -7.53 -11.29 1.65
C ILE A 142 -8.76 -11.00 2.49
N LYS A 143 -8.71 -9.91 3.26
CA LYS A 143 -9.88 -9.36 3.94
C LYS A 143 -10.37 -8.14 3.19
N ILE A 144 -11.66 -8.06 2.90
CA ILE A 144 -12.22 -6.99 2.08
C ILE A 144 -13.42 -6.35 2.80
N THR A 145 -13.45 -5.01 2.80
CA THR A 145 -14.53 -4.19 3.36
C THR A 145 -14.89 -3.08 2.37
N GLY A 146 -16.06 -3.20 1.73
CA GLY A 146 -16.47 -2.28 0.67
C GLY A 146 -15.59 -2.44 -0.57
N GLU A 147 -14.90 -1.37 -0.96
CA GLU A 147 -13.91 -1.36 -2.06
C GLU A 147 -12.47 -1.51 -1.54
N ASN A 148 -12.26 -1.57 -0.21
CA ASN A 148 -10.93 -1.68 0.38
C ASN A 148 -10.52 -3.14 0.56
N GLU A 149 -9.43 -3.55 -0.10
CA GLU A 149 -8.79 -4.85 0.06
C GLU A 149 -7.60 -4.76 1.03
N SER A 150 -7.52 -5.70 1.97
CA SER A 150 -6.45 -5.84 2.95
C SER A 150 -5.78 -7.21 2.74
N LYS A 151 -4.65 -7.18 2.05
CA LYS A 151 -3.79 -8.36 1.75
C LYS A 151 -2.73 -8.61 2.83
N SER A 152 -2.77 -7.82 3.89
CA SER A 152 -1.89 -7.91 5.04
C SER A 152 -2.49 -8.74 6.18
N TRP A 153 -3.78 -9.07 6.08
CA TRP A 153 -4.39 -10.08 6.93
C TRP A 153 -3.76 -11.43 6.59
N ASP A 154 -3.35 -12.18 7.61
CA ASP A 154 -2.74 -13.50 7.47
C ASP A 154 -3.49 -14.51 8.33
N ALA A 155 -4.36 -15.28 7.70
CA ALA A 155 -5.19 -16.28 8.34
C ALA A 155 -4.47 -17.64 8.47
N VAL A 156 -4.61 -18.32 9.61
CA VAL A 156 -4.08 -19.68 9.77
C VAL A 156 -5.12 -20.72 9.35
N TRP A 157 -4.93 -21.33 8.18
CA TRP A 157 -5.79 -22.37 7.59
C TRP A 157 -4.97 -23.38 6.78
N THR A 158 -5.56 -24.53 6.43
CA THR A 158 -4.86 -25.63 5.74
C THR A 158 -5.52 -25.98 4.42
N SER A 159 -4.72 -26.34 3.42
CA SER A 159 -5.20 -26.86 2.14
C SER A 159 -4.21 -27.83 1.54
N GLU A 160 -4.72 -28.76 0.74
CA GLU A 160 -3.92 -29.66 -0.08
C GLU A 160 -4.45 -29.72 -1.51
N VAL A 161 -3.54 -29.99 -2.45
CA VAL A 161 -3.83 -30.04 -3.88
C VAL A 161 -3.36 -31.35 -4.46
N SER A 162 -4.20 -32.00 -5.25
CA SER A 162 -3.84 -33.20 -6.01
C SER A 162 -4.23 -33.07 -7.48
N PHE A 163 -3.65 -33.93 -8.31
CA PHE A 163 -3.86 -33.96 -9.76
C PHE A 163 -4.23 -35.35 -10.22
N ASP A 164 -5.07 -35.42 -11.24
CA ASP A 164 -5.34 -36.66 -11.97
C ASP A 164 -5.59 -36.40 -13.46
N GLY A 165 -6.00 -37.43 -14.20
CA GLY A 165 -6.23 -37.38 -15.64
C GLY A 165 -7.37 -36.45 -16.08
N GLN A 166 -8.16 -35.88 -15.16
CA GLN A 166 -9.27 -34.98 -15.49
C GLN A 166 -9.02 -33.53 -15.07
N GLY A 167 -7.91 -33.22 -14.38
CA GLY A 167 -7.60 -31.88 -13.91
C GLY A 167 -6.95 -31.89 -12.53
N TRP A 168 -7.43 -31.03 -11.63
CA TRP A 168 -6.93 -30.93 -10.27
C TRP A 168 -8.04 -30.80 -9.24
N VAL A 169 -7.69 -31.14 -8.01
CA VAL A 169 -8.55 -31.06 -6.83
C VAL A 169 -7.86 -30.20 -5.81
N VAL A 170 -8.65 -29.36 -5.15
CA VAL A 170 -8.22 -28.66 -3.94
C VAL A 170 -9.19 -28.99 -2.82
N GLU A 171 -8.60 -29.24 -1.66
CA GLU A 171 -9.32 -29.43 -0.41
C GLU A 171 -8.82 -28.40 0.59
N MET A 172 -9.75 -27.68 1.22
CA MET A 172 -9.46 -26.58 2.14
C MET A 172 -10.18 -26.81 3.45
N LYS A 173 -9.50 -26.56 4.57
CA LYS A 173 -10.09 -26.48 5.91
C LYS A 173 -9.90 -25.08 6.45
N ILE A 174 -11.01 -24.36 6.57
CA ILE A 174 -11.06 -22.98 7.07
C ILE A 174 -11.62 -23.04 8.49
N PRO A 175 -10.77 -22.91 9.52
CA PRO A 175 -11.22 -22.97 10.90
C PRO A 175 -12.10 -21.77 11.24
N TYR A 176 -13.08 -21.98 12.12
CA TYR A 176 -13.93 -20.90 12.60
C TYR A 176 -13.17 -19.80 13.36
N SER A 177 -11.92 -20.04 13.77
CA SER A 177 -11.06 -19.00 14.35
C SER A 177 -10.61 -17.95 13.32
N ALA A 178 -10.56 -18.33 12.03
CA ALA A 178 -10.26 -17.43 10.91
C ALA A 178 -11.51 -16.65 10.44
N LEU A 179 -12.71 -17.09 10.79
CA LEU A 179 -13.97 -16.46 10.36
C LEU A 179 -14.65 -15.73 11.53
N ARG A 180 -15.21 -14.54 11.25
CA ARG A 180 -16.02 -13.80 12.24
C ARG A 180 -17.49 -14.02 11.94
N PHE A 181 -18.23 -14.62 12.87
CA PHE A 181 -19.68 -14.85 12.72
C PHE A 181 -20.39 -14.77 14.07
N THR A 182 -21.69 -14.52 14.03
CA THR A 182 -22.53 -14.44 15.22
C THR A 182 -23.13 -15.78 15.61
N LYS A 183 -23.29 -16.04 16.91
CA LYS A 183 -24.06 -17.20 17.38
C LYS A 183 -25.51 -17.13 16.89
N GLY A 184 -25.96 -18.18 16.22
CA GLY A 184 -27.31 -18.29 15.67
C GLY A 184 -27.65 -19.75 15.38
N SER A 185 -28.94 -20.11 15.47
CA SER A 185 -29.42 -21.48 15.24
C SER A 185 -29.22 -21.93 13.80
N ILE A 186 -29.44 -21.01 12.85
CA ILE A 186 -29.20 -21.19 11.42
C ILE A 186 -28.35 -20.02 10.93
N GLN A 187 -27.31 -20.32 10.17
CA GLN A 187 -26.39 -19.37 9.58
C GLN A 187 -26.66 -19.29 8.07
N ASN A 188 -26.95 -18.09 7.57
CA ASN A 188 -27.07 -17.82 6.14
C ASN A 188 -25.90 -16.92 5.73
N TRP A 189 -24.88 -17.51 5.12
CA TRP A 189 -23.66 -16.79 4.76
C TRP A 189 -23.70 -16.41 3.28
N GLY A 190 -23.15 -15.26 2.92
CA GLY A 190 -22.84 -14.94 1.53
C GLY A 190 -21.64 -15.76 1.08
N ILE A 191 -21.73 -16.41 -0.08
CA ILE A 191 -20.62 -17.20 -0.64
C ILE A 191 -20.50 -17.00 -2.15
N ASN A 192 -19.27 -17.00 -2.64
CA ASN A 192 -19.00 -17.18 -4.05
C ASN A 192 -17.72 -18.01 -4.25
N PHE A 193 -17.57 -18.59 -5.43
CA PHE A 193 -16.40 -19.36 -5.79
C PHE A 193 -15.83 -18.81 -7.08
N GLY A 194 -14.52 -18.67 -7.16
CA GLY A 194 -13.78 -18.21 -8.33
C GLY A 194 -12.82 -19.27 -8.84
N ARG A 195 -12.64 -19.37 -10.15
CA ARG A 195 -11.56 -20.15 -10.77
C ARG A 195 -10.80 -19.24 -11.74
N MET A 196 -9.48 -19.24 -11.64
CA MET A 196 -8.59 -18.67 -12.65
C MET A 196 -7.94 -19.77 -13.47
N ILE A 197 -8.20 -19.78 -14.78
CA ILE A 197 -7.47 -20.61 -15.74
C ILE A 197 -6.40 -19.73 -16.37
N LYS A 198 -5.17 -19.84 -15.87
CA LYS A 198 -4.11 -18.90 -16.19
C LYS A 198 -3.72 -19.00 -17.66
N ARG A 199 -3.78 -20.18 -18.29
CA ARG A 199 -3.50 -20.34 -19.73
C ARG A 199 -4.45 -19.56 -20.65
N TYR A 200 -5.64 -19.18 -20.18
CA TYR A 200 -6.61 -18.37 -20.93
C TYR A 200 -6.75 -16.94 -20.40
N ASN A 201 -6.16 -16.63 -19.23
CA ASN A 201 -6.48 -15.43 -18.44
C ASN A 201 -8.00 -15.33 -18.20
N GLU A 202 -8.61 -16.47 -17.94
CA GLU A 202 -10.04 -16.58 -17.70
C GLU A 202 -10.30 -16.64 -16.20
N TRP A 203 -11.16 -15.75 -15.71
CA TRP A 203 -11.80 -15.89 -14.42
C TRP A 203 -13.24 -16.31 -14.63
N SER A 204 -13.70 -17.30 -13.86
CA SER A 204 -15.10 -17.69 -13.81
C SER A 204 -15.58 -17.65 -12.36
N SER A 205 -16.83 -17.24 -12.14
CA SER A 205 -17.46 -17.20 -10.83
C SER A 205 -18.69 -18.10 -10.77
N TRP A 206 -19.00 -18.65 -9.59
CA TRP A 206 -20.19 -19.49 -9.42
C TRP A 206 -21.47 -18.66 -9.53
N ASN A 207 -21.62 -17.61 -8.72
CA ASN A 207 -22.66 -16.60 -8.92
C ASN A 207 -22.15 -15.51 -9.88
N PHE A 208 -23.01 -15.06 -10.80
CA PHE A 208 -22.65 -14.09 -11.82
C PHE A 208 -22.30 -12.73 -11.20
N ILE A 209 -21.18 -12.15 -11.64
CA ILE A 209 -20.71 -10.82 -11.24
C ILE A 209 -20.70 -9.92 -12.48
N ASP A 210 -21.57 -8.91 -12.52
CA ASP A 210 -21.62 -7.90 -13.58
C ASP A 210 -20.56 -6.83 -13.35
N LYS A 211 -19.63 -6.70 -14.32
CA LYS A 211 -18.53 -5.71 -14.26
C LYS A 211 -18.98 -4.26 -14.37
N SER A 212 -20.21 -4.00 -14.84
CA SER A 212 -20.76 -2.65 -14.92
C SER A 212 -21.32 -2.12 -13.59
N ILE A 213 -21.45 -3.00 -12.59
CA ILE A 213 -21.92 -2.70 -11.24
C ILE A 213 -20.73 -2.72 -10.27
N SER A 214 -20.58 -1.69 -9.44
CA SER A 214 -19.54 -1.69 -8.40
C SER A 214 -19.83 -2.71 -7.29
N GLY A 215 -18.78 -3.42 -6.86
CA GLY A 215 -18.80 -4.38 -5.77
C GLY A 215 -19.06 -5.82 -6.23
N VAL A 216 -18.11 -6.71 -5.93
CA VAL A 216 -18.20 -8.15 -6.25
C VAL A 216 -19.15 -8.89 -5.29
N VAL A 217 -19.12 -8.56 -4.01
CA VAL A 217 -19.79 -9.35 -2.96
C VAL A 217 -21.24 -8.98 -2.70
N SER A 218 -21.66 -7.77 -3.09
CA SER A 218 -23.09 -7.46 -3.22
C SER A 218 -23.80 -8.41 -4.21
N GLN A 219 -23.02 -9.03 -5.10
CA GLN A 219 -23.42 -9.99 -6.13
C GLN A 219 -23.04 -11.45 -5.79
N SER A 220 -22.77 -11.79 -4.52
CA SER A 220 -22.52 -13.18 -4.09
C SER A 220 -23.80 -14.03 -4.03
N GLY A 221 -23.63 -15.36 -4.08
CA GLY A 221 -24.68 -16.33 -3.79
C GLY A 221 -24.85 -16.58 -2.28
N GLU A 222 -25.65 -17.56 -1.91
CA GLU A 222 -25.97 -17.88 -0.51
C GLU A 222 -25.54 -19.31 -0.14
N LEU A 223 -24.87 -19.45 1.00
CA LEU A 223 -24.59 -20.71 1.67
C LEU A 223 -25.63 -20.93 2.77
N THR A 224 -26.34 -22.04 2.69
CA THR A 224 -27.39 -22.45 3.63
C THR A 224 -27.03 -23.76 4.33
N GLY A 225 -27.82 -24.16 5.33
CA GLY A 225 -27.63 -25.45 6.04
C GLY A 225 -26.62 -25.43 7.19
N VAL A 226 -25.79 -24.39 7.32
CA VAL A 226 -24.85 -24.23 8.44
C VAL A 226 -25.63 -23.98 9.74
N ASN A 227 -25.55 -24.91 10.70
CA ASN A 227 -26.32 -24.86 11.94
C ASN A 227 -25.56 -25.46 13.13
N GLY A 228 -25.93 -25.08 14.35
CA GLY A 228 -25.38 -25.69 15.57
C GLY A 228 -23.89 -25.39 15.84
N ILE A 229 -23.33 -24.35 15.22
CA ILE A 229 -21.94 -23.91 15.42
C ILE A 229 -21.85 -22.79 16.45
N ASN A 230 -20.74 -22.73 17.19
CA ASN A 230 -20.45 -21.65 18.13
C ASN A 230 -19.18 -20.91 17.71
N PRO A 231 -19.14 -19.58 17.82
CA PRO A 231 -17.91 -18.82 17.63
C PRO A 231 -16.84 -19.31 18.61
N PRO A 232 -15.63 -19.66 18.12
CA PRO A 232 -14.57 -20.15 18.97
C PRO A 232 -13.95 -19.02 19.78
N ILE A 233 -13.29 -19.38 20.90
CA ILE A 233 -12.34 -18.47 21.55
C ILE A 233 -11.21 -18.19 20.56
N ARG A 234 -10.97 -16.93 20.21
CA ARG A 234 -9.90 -16.56 19.28
C ARG A 234 -8.75 -15.99 20.09
N LEU A 235 -7.84 -16.84 20.55
CA LEU A 235 -6.66 -16.40 21.28
C LEU A 235 -5.43 -17.03 20.64
N SER A 236 -4.51 -16.19 20.20
CA SER A 236 -3.21 -16.62 19.68
C SER A 236 -2.08 -15.80 20.29
N LEU A 237 -0.96 -16.47 20.47
CA LEU A 237 0.30 -15.93 20.98
C LEU A 237 1.40 -16.28 20.00
N SER A 238 2.21 -15.30 19.64
CA SER A 238 3.36 -15.48 18.75
C SER A 238 4.61 -14.92 19.43
N PRO A 239 5.16 -15.62 20.43
CA PRO A 239 6.46 -15.27 20.98
C PRO A 239 7.53 -15.39 19.90
N TYR A 240 8.52 -14.52 19.96
CA TYR A 240 9.69 -14.62 19.10
C TYR A 240 10.98 -14.29 19.84
N ILE A 241 12.06 -14.81 19.29
CA ILE A 241 13.43 -14.44 19.64
C ILE A 241 14.15 -14.02 18.37
N SER A 242 14.96 -12.97 18.46
CA SER A 242 15.77 -12.49 17.35
C SER A 242 17.18 -12.15 17.81
N GLY A 243 18.13 -12.33 16.90
CA GLY A 243 19.53 -11.98 17.11
C GLY A 243 20.11 -11.24 15.92
N TYR A 244 21.04 -10.33 16.20
CA TYR A 244 21.69 -9.45 15.22
C TYR A 244 23.20 -9.50 15.38
N ALA A 245 23.88 -9.40 14.24
CA ALA A 245 25.30 -9.10 14.13
C ALA A 245 25.47 -7.96 13.13
N ASP A 246 25.76 -6.76 13.64
CA ASP A 246 25.86 -5.53 12.88
C ASP A 246 27.33 -5.07 12.79
N LYS A 247 27.76 -4.72 11.59
CA LYS A 247 29.08 -4.14 11.32
C LYS A 247 28.89 -2.81 10.60
N LEU A 248 29.15 -1.73 11.34
CA LEU A 248 29.11 -0.36 10.81
C LEU A 248 30.37 -0.06 9.97
N PRO A 249 30.29 0.90 9.02
CA PRO A 249 31.35 1.13 8.04
C PRO A 249 32.72 1.45 8.66
N ASP A 250 32.74 2.29 9.70
CA ASP A 250 33.98 2.76 10.34
C ASP A 250 34.30 2.03 11.66
N SER A 251 33.52 1.00 12.01
CA SER A 251 33.73 0.22 13.22
C SER A 251 34.53 -1.05 12.95
N LYS A 252 35.57 -1.28 13.76
CA LYS A 252 36.28 -2.57 13.79
C LYS A 252 35.52 -3.64 14.60
N LYS A 253 34.51 -3.23 15.38
CA LYS A 253 33.72 -4.13 16.22
C LYS A 253 32.47 -4.59 15.46
N VAL A 254 32.04 -5.80 15.78
CA VAL A 254 30.71 -6.30 15.40
C VAL A 254 29.83 -6.18 16.64
N ASP A 255 28.71 -5.49 16.49
CA ASP A 255 27.74 -5.29 17.56
C ASP A 255 26.75 -6.45 17.53
N TYR A 256 26.53 -7.05 18.70
CA TYR A 256 25.60 -8.15 18.87
C TYR A 256 24.42 -7.71 19.71
N LYS A 257 23.21 -8.05 19.25
CA LYS A 257 21.98 -7.75 19.97
C LYS A 257 21.09 -8.98 19.98
N LEU A 258 20.53 -9.28 21.15
CA LEU A 258 19.47 -10.26 21.32
C LEU A 258 18.19 -9.52 21.71
N SER A 259 17.06 -9.90 21.13
CA SER A 259 15.75 -9.38 21.48
C SER A 259 14.73 -10.50 21.56
N GLY A 260 13.70 -10.29 22.36
CA GLY A 260 12.56 -11.19 22.50
C GLY A 260 11.31 -10.37 22.72
N GLY A 261 10.24 -10.78 22.06
CA GLY A 261 8.96 -10.09 22.12
C GLY A 261 7.81 -11.07 22.00
N LEU A 262 6.60 -10.53 22.07
CA LEU A 262 5.37 -11.30 22.01
C LEU A 262 4.32 -10.51 21.24
N ASP A 263 3.76 -11.15 20.22
CA ASP A 263 2.54 -10.69 19.60
C ASP A 263 1.35 -11.50 20.15
N LEU A 264 0.26 -10.80 20.49
CA LEU A 264 -0.96 -11.37 21.05
C LEU A 264 -2.14 -10.91 20.21
N LYS A 265 -2.99 -11.87 19.79
CA LYS A 265 -4.30 -11.56 19.21
C LYS A 265 -5.39 -12.25 20.02
N TYR A 266 -6.36 -11.46 20.50
CA TYR A 266 -7.49 -11.93 21.28
C TYR A 266 -8.82 -11.38 20.75
N GLY A 267 -9.70 -12.24 20.26
CA GLY A 267 -11.07 -11.92 19.91
C GLY A 267 -11.93 -11.77 21.16
N ILE A 268 -12.08 -10.52 21.63
CA ILE A 268 -12.88 -10.14 22.80
C ILE A 268 -14.32 -10.67 22.68
N ASN A 269 -14.90 -10.54 21.49
CA ASN A 269 -16.18 -11.13 21.11
C ASN A 269 -16.20 -11.36 19.59
N GLU A 270 -17.36 -11.64 19.01
CA GLU A 270 -17.53 -11.90 17.57
C GLU A 270 -17.11 -10.70 16.70
N ALA A 271 -17.34 -9.48 17.19
CA ALA A 271 -17.07 -8.22 16.48
C ALA A 271 -15.63 -7.70 16.71
N PHE A 272 -15.15 -7.72 17.95
CA PHE A 272 -13.97 -6.99 18.40
C PHE A 272 -12.75 -7.90 18.62
N THR A 273 -11.59 -7.38 18.24
CA THR A 273 -10.29 -8.05 18.39
C THR A 273 -9.30 -7.08 19.01
N LEU A 274 -8.57 -7.55 20.02
CA LEU A 274 -7.37 -6.97 20.58
C LEU A 274 -6.17 -7.57 19.83
N ASP A 275 -5.31 -6.70 19.30
CA ASP A 275 -4.04 -7.05 18.66
C ASP A 275 -2.94 -6.23 19.35
N MET A 276 -1.95 -6.89 19.93
CA MET A 276 -0.94 -6.26 20.77
C MET A 276 0.45 -6.82 20.42
N THR A 277 1.43 -5.94 20.29
CA THR A 277 2.84 -6.30 20.17
C THR A 277 3.64 -5.71 21.32
N LEU A 278 4.46 -6.55 21.94
CA LEU A 278 5.31 -6.20 23.08
C LEU A 278 6.78 -6.27 22.66
N ILE A 279 7.51 -5.17 22.89
CA ILE A 279 8.92 -5.02 22.47
C ILE A 279 9.09 -5.39 20.99
N PRO A 280 8.31 -4.75 20.08
CA PRO A 280 8.26 -5.13 18.68
C PRO A 280 9.64 -5.05 18.03
N ASP A 281 9.92 -6.03 17.16
CA ASP A 281 11.16 -6.10 16.39
C ASP A 281 10.87 -6.21 14.88
N PHE A 282 11.31 -5.18 14.16
CA PHE A 282 11.11 -4.99 12.74
C PHE A 282 12.41 -5.07 11.93
N GLY A 283 13.51 -5.52 12.54
CA GLY A 283 14.81 -5.57 11.87
C GLY A 283 14.86 -6.49 10.64
N GLN A 284 13.93 -7.43 10.48
CA GLN A 284 13.85 -8.35 9.32
C GLN A 284 13.08 -7.74 8.14
N VAL A 285 12.42 -6.61 8.33
CA VAL A 285 11.66 -5.93 7.26
C VAL A 285 12.62 -5.26 6.28
N LYS A 286 12.29 -5.22 4.99
CA LYS A 286 13.08 -4.50 3.98
C LYS A 286 13.20 -3.02 4.38
N ALA A 287 14.42 -2.47 4.28
CA ALA A 287 14.65 -1.04 4.51
C ALA A 287 14.00 -0.19 3.41
N ASP A 288 13.82 1.10 3.71
CA ASP A 288 13.30 2.06 2.76
C ASP A 288 14.24 2.27 1.57
N ASP A 289 13.67 2.38 0.38
CA ASP A 289 14.41 2.69 -0.85
C ASP A 289 14.82 4.18 -0.82
N LYS A 290 15.96 4.48 -0.17
CA LYS A 290 16.47 5.85 0.00
C LYS A 290 16.69 6.54 -1.35
N ILE A 291 16.39 7.83 -1.39
CA ILE A 291 16.56 8.69 -2.57
C ILE A 291 17.22 10.02 -2.18
N LEU A 292 17.91 10.65 -3.14
CA LEU A 292 18.36 12.03 -3.00
C LEU A 292 17.17 12.97 -3.27
N ASN A 293 16.59 13.48 -2.19
CA ASN A 293 15.46 14.38 -2.25
C ASN A 293 15.92 15.81 -2.52
N LEU A 294 15.56 16.35 -3.69
CA LEU A 294 15.86 17.73 -4.08
C LEU A 294 14.69 18.70 -3.78
N SER A 295 13.53 18.15 -3.44
CA SER A 295 12.36 18.95 -3.06
C SER A 295 12.51 19.48 -1.62
N PRO A 296 11.76 20.54 -1.26
CA PRO A 296 11.72 21.02 0.12
C PRO A 296 10.85 20.16 1.03
N PHE A 297 10.14 19.17 0.50
CA PHE A 297 9.15 18.38 1.23
C PHE A 297 9.72 17.05 1.71
N GLU A 298 9.20 16.52 2.80
CA GLU A 298 9.58 15.18 3.26
C GLU A 298 9.09 14.08 2.29
N VAL A 299 9.85 12.97 2.23
CA VAL A 299 9.48 11.79 1.45
C VAL A 299 8.56 10.91 2.28
N GLN A 300 7.39 10.58 1.74
CA GLN A 300 6.50 9.59 2.33
C GLN A 300 6.97 8.18 1.97
N TYR A 301 7.12 7.30 2.95
CA TYR A 301 7.46 5.90 2.75
C TYR A 301 6.27 5.02 3.10
N SER A 302 6.05 3.95 2.34
CA SER A 302 5.01 2.97 2.66
C SER A 302 5.35 2.23 3.96
N GLU A 303 4.35 1.87 4.75
CA GLU A 303 4.54 1.03 5.93
C GLU A 303 4.88 -0.42 5.51
N GLN A 304 5.88 -1.00 6.17
CA GLN A 304 6.36 -2.36 5.87
C GLN A 304 6.32 -3.27 7.11
N ARG A 305 5.99 -2.71 8.28
CA ARG A 305 5.95 -3.43 9.56
C ARG A 305 4.61 -4.18 9.71
N PRO A 306 4.61 -5.52 9.89
CA PRO A 306 3.38 -6.33 9.88
C PRO A 306 2.26 -5.81 10.79
N PHE A 307 2.59 -5.43 12.03
CA PHE A 307 1.62 -4.89 12.98
C PHE A 307 0.90 -3.62 12.47
N PHE A 308 1.58 -2.78 11.69
CA PHE A 308 1.01 -1.55 11.15
C PHE A 308 0.48 -1.70 9.72
N THR A 309 0.66 -2.86 9.08
CA THR A 309 0.02 -3.16 7.79
C THR A 309 -1.27 -3.96 7.98
N GLU A 310 -1.35 -4.82 9.00
CA GLU A 310 -2.50 -5.69 9.23
C GLU A 310 -3.62 -5.02 10.03
N GLY A 311 -4.87 -5.17 9.56
CA GLY A 311 -6.07 -4.78 10.30
C GLY A 311 -6.18 -3.27 10.51
N THR A 312 -5.67 -2.47 9.55
CA THR A 312 -5.63 -1.02 9.62
C THR A 312 -6.83 -0.32 8.97
N GLU A 313 -7.79 -1.08 8.44
CA GLU A 313 -8.92 -0.55 7.68
C GLU A 313 -9.71 0.53 8.44
N LEU A 314 -9.90 0.35 9.76
CA LEU A 314 -10.55 1.35 10.61
C LEU A 314 -9.64 2.53 10.96
N PHE A 315 -8.31 2.37 10.97
CA PHE A 315 -7.37 3.41 11.39
C PHE A 315 -6.96 4.35 10.24
N ASN A 316 -7.37 4.08 9.01
CA ASN A 316 -7.10 4.96 7.86
C ASN A 316 -8.16 6.07 7.67
N LYS A 317 -9.17 6.15 8.57
CA LYS A 317 -10.26 7.13 8.50
C LYS A 317 -9.78 8.57 8.67
N GLY A 318 -10.37 9.49 7.90
CA GLY A 318 -9.97 10.89 7.81
C GLY A 318 -8.58 11.16 7.20
N GLY A 319 -7.79 10.13 6.87
CA GLY A 319 -6.43 10.32 6.32
C GLY A 319 -5.43 10.95 7.30
N ILE A 320 -5.66 10.84 8.61
CA ILE A 320 -4.89 11.53 9.66
C ILE A 320 -3.85 10.65 10.35
N PHE A 321 -3.67 9.40 9.91
CA PHE A 321 -2.74 8.45 10.54
C PHE A 321 -1.69 7.93 9.55
N TYR A 322 -0.43 8.14 9.89
CA TYR A 322 0.76 7.70 9.21
C TYR A 322 1.64 6.96 10.23
N SER A 323 1.49 5.64 10.28
CA SER A 323 2.10 4.77 11.30
C SER A 323 3.61 4.89 11.41
N ARG A 324 4.30 5.30 10.33
CA ARG A 324 5.76 5.57 10.31
C ARG A 324 6.20 6.66 11.28
N ARG A 325 5.29 7.49 11.81
CA ARG A 325 5.59 8.42 12.92
C ARG A 325 5.87 7.70 14.25
N VAL A 326 5.32 6.51 14.44
CA VAL A 326 5.53 5.70 15.65
C VAL A 326 6.86 4.95 15.54
N GLY A 327 7.77 5.17 16.48
CA GLY A 327 9.12 4.63 16.41
C GLY A 327 10.04 5.38 15.43
N ALA A 328 9.64 6.57 14.99
CA ALA A 328 10.44 7.39 14.08
C ALA A 328 11.76 7.87 14.72
N LYS A 329 12.61 8.48 13.90
CA LYS A 329 13.81 9.21 14.32
C LYS A 329 13.48 10.20 15.44
N PRO A 330 14.32 10.27 16.50
CA PRO A 330 14.11 11.24 17.57
C PRO A 330 13.95 12.67 17.05
N TYR A 331 12.99 13.42 17.59
CA TYR A 331 12.70 14.80 17.16
C TYR A 331 13.96 15.70 17.20
N SER A 332 14.75 15.62 18.26
CA SER A 332 15.98 16.41 18.43
C SER A 332 17.23 15.70 17.90
N PHE A 333 17.09 14.72 17.00
CA PHE A 333 18.22 13.94 16.48
C PHE A 333 19.31 14.81 15.85
N TYR A 334 18.94 15.78 14.99
CA TYR A 334 19.90 16.68 14.34
C TYR A 334 20.24 17.91 15.18
N ALA A 335 19.37 18.29 16.12
CA ALA A 335 19.61 19.44 17.00
C ALA A 335 20.76 19.19 17.99
N ILE A 336 21.17 17.94 18.18
CA ILE A 336 22.23 17.55 19.11
C ILE A 336 23.57 18.23 18.82
N GLU A 337 23.90 18.45 17.54
CA GLU A 337 25.17 19.09 17.14
C GLU A 337 25.24 20.54 17.62
N SER A 338 24.10 21.22 17.74
CA SER A 338 24.00 22.57 18.29
C SER A 338 24.02 22.61 19.83
N LEU A 339 23.92 21.45 20.50
CA LEU A 339 23.87 21.32 21.96
C LEU A 339 25.20 20.88 22.59
N ILE A 340 26.22 20.63 21.77
CA ILE A 340 27.55 20.16 22.21
C ILE A 340 28.65 21.07 21.65
N ASP A 341 29.79 21.13 22.34
CA ASP A 341 31.00 21.76 21.79
C ASP A 341 31.70 20.73 20.90
N THR A 342 31.40 20.72 19.60
CA THR A 342 31.95 19.76 18.62
C THR A 342 33.48 19.79 18.50
N THR A 343 34.15 20.81 19.09
CA THR A 343 35.61 20.87 19.17
C THR A 343 36.19 20.06 20.34
N LYS A 344 35.38 19.75 21.35
CA LYS A 344 35.79 19.06 22.60
C LYS A 344 34.99 17.81 22.92
N GLU A 345 33.84 17.65 22.30
CA GLU A 345 32.90 16.56 22.51
C GLU A 345 32.57 15.91 21.17
N ARG A 346 32.34 14.59 21.20
CA ARG A 346 31.87 13.84 20.03
C ARG A 346 30.61 13.04 20.37
N ILE A 347 29.76 12.86 19.38
CA ILE A 347 28.60 11.97 19.46
C ILE A 347 29.11 10.54 19.26
N GLU A 348 29.05 9.73 20.31
CA GLU A 348 29.47 8.31 20.24
C GLU A 348 28.33 7.43 19.73
N ASP A 349 27.11 7.70 20.18
CA ASP A 349 25.89 7.01 19.73
C ASP A 349 24.71 7.96 19.75
N ASN A 350 23.86 7.93 18.73
CA ASN A 350 22.58 8.61 18.69
C ASN A 350 21.58 7.72 17.94
N PRO A 351 20.58 7.15 18.63
CA PRO A 351 19.70 6.17 18.02
C PRO A 351 18.89 6.82 16.89
N ASN A 352 18.95 6.21 15.71
CA ASN A 352 18.28 6.70 14.50
C ASN A 352 16.76 6.48 14.51
N GLU A 353 16.24 5.75 15.51
CA GLU A 353 14.85 5.37 15.71
C GLU A 353 14.54 5.31 17.22
N THR A 354 13.30 5.63 17.60
CA THR A 354 12.84 5.49 18.99
C THR A 354 12.36 4.07 19.27
N LYS A 355 12.75 3.51 20.43
CA LYS A 355 12.38 2.14 20.81
C LYS A 355 10.92 2.10 21.26
N MET A 356 10.11 1.31 20.57
CA MET A 356 8.73 1.03 20.98
C MET A 356 8.71 0.06 22.17
N ILE A 357 7.92 0.40 23.18
CA ILE A 357 7.65 -0.43 24.35
C ILE A 357 6.54 -1.41 24.01
N ASN A 358 5.46 -0.90 23.42
CA ASN A 358 4.33 -1.69 22.92
C ASN A 358 3.65 -0.96 21.76
N ALA A 359 2.77 -1.69 21.08
CA ALA A 359 1.64 -1.11 20.37
C ALA A 359 0.42 -2.02 20.52
N THR A 360 -0.76 -1.42 20.60
CA THR A 360 -2.05 -2.09 20.87
C THR A 360 -3.12 -1.52 19.96
N LYS A 361 -3.92 -2.40 19.36
CA LYS A 361 -5.13 -2.08 18.59
C LYS A 361 -6.30 -2.85 19.19
N ILE A 362 -7.42 -2.19 19.43
CA ILE A 362 -8.71 -2.84 19.66
C ILE A 362 -9.61 -2.39 18.54
N SER A 363 -10.06 -3.30 17.68
CA SER A 363 -10.88 -2.92 16.54
C SER A 363 -11.92 -3.98 16.19
N GLY A 364 -13.05 -3.54 15.68
CA GLY A 364 -14.16 -4.41 15.33
C GLY A 364 -15.37 -3.65 14.80
N ARG A 365 -16.33 -4.41 14.26
CA ARG A 365 -17.59 -3.88 13.74
C ARG A 365 -18.76 -4.73 14.22
N THR A 366 -19.81 -4.09 14.70
CA THR A 366 -21.06 -4.75 15.10
C THR A 366 -21.87 -5.21 13.88
N SER A 367 -22.85 -6.09 14.08
CA SER A 367 -23.77 -6.52 13.02
C SER A 367 -24.60 -5.37 12.43
N GLY A 368 -24.79 -4.27 13.18
CA GLY A 368 -25.44 -3.04 12.70
C GLY A 368 -24.52 -2.12 11.89
N GLY A 369 -23.29 -2.56 11.59
CA GLY A 369 -22.34 -1.78 10.79
C GLY A 369 -21.56 -0.72 11.56
N PHE A 370 -21.72 -0.62 12.89
CA PHE A 370 -20.96 0.34 13.71
C PHE A 370 -19.58 -0.23 14.08
N GLY A 371 -18.54 0.40 13.56
CA GLY A 371 -17.13 0.10 13.77
C GLY A 371 -16.52 0.99 14.84
N ILE A 372 -15.71 0.39 15.71
CA ILE A 372 -14.92 1.10 16.73
C ILE A 372 -13.48 0.63 16.62
N GLY A 373 -12.55 1.58 16.57
CA GLY A 373 -11.11 1.36 16.62
C GLY A 373 -10.48 2.17 17.75
N PHE A 374 -9.60 1.55 18.52
CA PHE A 374 -8.72 2.18 19.49
C PHE A 374 -7.29 1.72 19.19
N PHE A 375 -6.37 2.65 19.06
CA PHE A 375 -4.95 2.37 18.89
C PHE A 375 -4.15 3.12 19.96
N ASN A 376 -3.17 2.44 20.54
CA ASN A 376 -2.19 3.01 21.43
C ASN A 376 -0.79 2.50 21.07
N ALA A 377 0.22 3.36 21.13
CA ALA A 377 1.61 2.93 21.12
C ALA A 377 2.44 3.82 22.04
N MET A 378 3.50 3.25 22.60
CA MET A 378 4.38 3.95 23.53
C MET A 378 5.83 3.75 23.12
N THR A 379 6.60 4.83 23.09
CA THR A 379 8.06 4.78 22.86
C THR A 379 8.81 5.22 24.10
N SER A 380 9.93 4.56 24.39
CA SER A 380 10.81 4.93 25.49
C SER A 380 11.58 6.22 25.19
N ASN A 381 12.19 6.80 26.21
CA ASN A 381 13.15 7.89 26.05
C ASN A 381 14.30 7.44 25.13
N ALA A 382 14.76 8.35 24.28
CA ALA A 382 15.92 8.21 23.43
C ALA A 382 17.00 9.21 23.85
N PHE A 383 18.24 8.73 23.91
CA PHE A 383 19.38 9.51 24.36
C PHE A 383 20.52 9.41 23.36
N ALA A 384 21.14 10.55 23.05
CA ALA A 384 22.47 10.58 22.45
C ALA A 384 23.52 10.42 23.56
N THR A 385 24.51 9.57 23.32
CA THR A 385 25.69 9.41 24.18
C THR A 385 26.81 10.28 23.62
N ILE A 386 27.28 11.22 24.43
CA ILE A 386 28.33 12.17 24.11
C ILE A 386 29.57 11.85 24.93
N THR A 387 30.74 11.86 24.32
CA THR A 387 32.02 11.61 24.98
C THR A 387 32.94 12.83 24.82
N ASP A 388 33.54 13.27 25.91
CA ASP A 388 34.52 14.38 25.90
C ASP A 388 35.94 13.90 25.53
N THR A 389 36.86 14.85 25.35
CA THR A 389 38.29 14.57 25.08
C THR A 389 39.02 13.78 26.19
N LEU A 390 38.46 13.74 27.41
CA LEU A 390 39.01 13.01 28.56
C LEU A 390 38.43 11.58 28.67
N GLY A 391 37.48 11.21 27.81
CA GLY A 391 36.81 9.91 27.81
C GLY A 391 35.59 9.83 28.73
N ASN A 392 35.17 10.92 29.37
CA ASN A 392 33.94 10.92 30.17
C ASN A 392 32.73 10.94 29.24
N SER A 393 31.71 10.15 29.59
CA SER A 393 30.49 10.03 28.77
C SER A 393 29.27 10.56 29.52
N ARG A 394 28.43 11.32 28.81
CA ARG A 394 27.14 11.83 29.30
C ARG A 394 26.02 11.56 28.30
N LYS A 395 24.78 11.57 28.76
CA LYS A 395 23.60 11.37 27.92
C LYS A 395 22.81 12.66 27.78
N ILE A 396 22.42 12.98 26.55
CA ILE A 396 21.49 14.07 26.24
C ILE A 396 20.23 13.44 25.67
N MET A 397 19.06 13.84 26.19
CA MET A 397 17.82 13.30 25.67
C MET A 397 17.49 13.91 24.31
N THR A 398 17.28 13.06 23.31
CA THR A 398 16.90 13.48 21.95
C THR A 398 15.40 13.32 21.70
N GLN A 399 14.73 12.49 22.51
CA GLN A 399 13.27 12.43 22.59
C GLN A 399 12.84 11.82 23.93
N GLY A 400 11.89 12.47 24.61
CA GLY A 400 11.23 11.93 25.80
C GLY A 400 10.19 10.86 25.47
N PHE A 401 9.71 10.19 26.52
CA PHE A 401 8.60 9.23 26.42
C PHE A 401 7.45 9.84 25.61
N THR A 402 6.95 9.08 24.64
CA THR A 402 5.88 9.54 23.76
C THR A 402 4.76 8.52 23.75
N ASN A 403 3.54 9.01 23.96
CA ASN A 403 2.32 8.21 23.91
C ASN A 403 1.47 8.61 22.70
N TYR A 404 1.21 7.67 21.81
CA TYR A 404 0.44 7.83 20.58
C TYR A 404 -0.92 7.18 20.79
N ASN A 405 -2.01 7.91 20.54
CA ASN A 405 -3.37 7.38 20.67
C ASN A 405 -4.19 7.71 19.43
N MET A 406 -5.07 6.80 19.04
CA MET A 406 -6.08 7.07 18.03
C MET A 406 -7.40 6.38 18.38
N ILE A 407 -8.50 7.09 18.18
CA ILE A 407 -9.87 6.57 18.31
C ILE A 407 -10.57 6.76 16.98
N VAL A 408 -11.30 5.74 16.54
CA VAL A 408 -12.14 5.79 15.34
C VAL A 408 -13.52 5.24 15.64
N LEU A 409 -14.53 5.95 15.19
CA LEU A 409 -15.92 5.53 15.13
C LEU A 409 -16.34 5.57 13.66
N ASP A 410 -16.86 4.49 13.11
CA ASP A 410 -17.23 4.39 11.70
C ASP A 410 -18.56 3.67 11.53
N GLN A 411 -19.56 4.33 10.96
CA GLN A 411 -20.87 3.74 10.70
C GLN A 411 -20.99 3.41 9.22
N THR A 412 -21.13 2.13 8.91
CA THR A 412 -21.56 1.68 7.59
C THR A 412 -23.06 1.92 7.41
N LEU A 413 -23.45 2.42 6.25
CA LEU A 413 -24.81 2.74 5.86
C LEU A 413 -25.17 1.94 4.58
N LYS A 414 -26.44 2.01 4.17
CA LYS A 414 -26.91 1.31 2.96
C LYS A 414 -26.16 1.78 1.70
N ASN A 415 -26.17 0.93 0.66
CA ASN A 415 -25.58 1.22 -0.66
C ASN A 415 -24.06 1.51 -0.61
N ASN A 416 -23.31 0.84 0.27
CA ASN A 416 -21.88 1.09 0.49
C ASN A 416 -21.56 2.53 0.93
N SER A 417 -22.51 3.18 1.61
CA SER A 417 -22.31 4.51 2.22
C SER A 417 -21.64 4.36 3.59
N ASN A 418 -20.98 5.41 4.08
CA ASN A 418 -20.39 5.44 5.42
C ASN A 418 -20.30 6.87 5.97
N VAL A 419 -20.11 6.96 7.29
CA VAL A 419 -19.68 8.18 7.99
C VAL A 419 -18.78 7.78 9.14
N SER A 420 -17.67 8.49 9.33
CA SER A 420 -16.71 8.25 10.40
C SER A 420 -16.29 9.51 11.13
N LEU A 421 -15.80 9.30 12.34
CA LEU A 421 -15.11 10.26 13.18
C LEU A 421 -13.84 9.60 13.69
N ALA A 422 -12.70 10.21 13.42
CA ALA A 422 -11.38 9.78 13.89
C ALA A 422 -10.72 10.89 14.69
N ASN A 423 -9.95 10.53 15.71
CA ASN A 423 -9.13 11.45 16.47
C ASN A 423 -7.76 10.81 16.74
N THR A 424 -6.69 11.55 16.48
CA THR A 424 -5.32 11.20 16.90
C THR A 424 -4.88 12.14 18.01
N HIS A 425 -4.21 11.60 19.03
CA HIS A 425 -3.70 12.34 20.18
C HIS A 425 -2.29 11.86 20.53
N LEU A 426 -1.30 12.72 20.32
CA LEU A 426 0.09 12.52 20.74
C LEU A 426 0.37 13.31 22.00
N TYR A 427 0.99 12.67 22.98
CA TYR A 427 1.41 13.30 24.23
C TYR A 427 2.88 13.03 24.54
N ARG A 428 3.64 14.10 24.76
CA ARG A 428 5.00 14.09 25.29
C ARG A 428 5.01 14.88 26.60
N PRO A 429 5.08 14.19 27.77
CA PRO A 429 5.07 14.86 29.07
C PRO A 429 6.24 15.84 29.20
N GLU A 430 7.41 15.42 28.73
CA GLU A 430 8.60 16.26 28.69
C GLU A 430 8.45 17.33 27.61
N GLY A 431 8.51 18.60 28.04
CA GLY A 431 8.26 19.76 27.19
C GLY A 431 6.78 20.13 27.01
N HIS A 432 5.86 19.52 27.76
CA HIS A 432 4.42 19.85 27.77
C HIS A 432 3.77 19.89 26.38
N TYR A 433 4.17 18.98 25.48
CA TYR A 433 3.73 18.99 24.09
C TYR A 433 2.58 18.02 23.86
N THR A 434 1.47 18.53 23.33
CA THR A 434 0.31 17.71 22.89
C THR A 434 -0.10 18.09 21.48
N ALA A 435 -0.35 17.10 20.63
CA ALA A 435 -0.87 17.31 19.30
C ALA A 435 -2.14 16.48 19.09
N ASN A 436 -3.19 17.16 18.65
CA ASN A 436 -4.52 16.60 18.44
C ASN A 436 -4.96 16.85 17.00
N VAL A 437 -5.50 15.82 16.35
CA VAL A 437 -6.17 15.97 15.05
C VAL A 437 -7.48 15.22 15.12
N THR A 438 -8.58 15.91 14.86
CA THR A 438 -9.92 15.30 14.73
C THR A 438 -10.37 15.42 13.30
N ALA A 439 -10.81 14.31 12.71
CA ALA A 439 -11.31 14.25 11.35
C ALA A 439 -12.65 13.54 11.28
N THR A 440 -13.51 13.97 10.37
CA THR A 440 -14.69 13.24 9.93
C THR A 440 -14.60 13.01 8.44
N ASP A 441 -15.02 11.85 7.98
CA ASP A 441 -15.17 11.54 6.57
C ASP A 441 -16.51 10.86 6.33
N PHE A 442 -17.06 11.03 5.13
CA PHE A 442 -18.30 10.38 4.73
C PHE A 442 -18.27 10.03 3.24
N THR A 443 -19.09 9.06 2.89
CA THR A 443 -19.44 8.73 1.51
C THR A 443 -20.92 8.37 1.49
N LEU A 444 -21.73 9.08 0.72
CA LEU A 444 -23.16 8.80 0.56
C LEU A 444 -23.44 8.47 -0.89
N ARG A 445 -23.95 7.26 -1.12
CA ARG A 445 -24.26 6.71 -2.45
C ARG A 445 -25.77 6.58 -2.62
N ASP A 446 -26.22 6.84 -3.84
CA ASP A 446 -27.63 6.67 -4.19
C ASP A 446 -28.05 5.19 -4.22
N ARG A 447 -29.35 4.91 -4.31
CA ARG A 447 -29.88 3.53 -4.28
C ARG A 447 -29.39 2.68 -5.46
N SER A 448 -29.07 3.29 -6.59
CA SER A 448 -28.57 2.57 -7.77
C SER A 448 -27.06 2.37 -7.77
N ASN A 449 -26.36 2.90 -6.76
CA ASN A 449 -24.90 2.89 -6.65
C ASN A 449 -24.22 3.46 -7.91
N ARG A 450 -24.81 4.52 -8.47
CA ARG A 450 -24.35 5.24 -9.66
C ARG A 450 -23.75 6.60 -9.34
N TYR A 451 -24.20 7.24 -8.26
CA TYR A 451 -23.76 8.55 -7.83
C TYR A 451 -23.30 8.51 -6.38
N ALA A 452 -22.26 9.28 -6.08
CA ALA A 452 -21.69 9.42 -4.75
C ALA A 452 -21.43 10.89 -4.43
N ILE A 453 -21.60 11.26 -3.16
CA ILE A 453 -20.99 12.45 -2.56
C ILE A 453 -20.07 12.00 -1.43
N SER A 454 -18.82 12.44 -1.46
CA SER A 454 -17.80 12.14 -0.46
C SER A 454 -17.24 13.44 0.10
N GLY A 455 -16.69 13.36 1.31
CA GLY A 455 -15.99 14.50 1.88
C GLY A 455 -15.22 14.17 3.15
N VAL A 456 -14.26 15.03 3.46
CA VAL A 456 -13.44 14.99 4.68
C VAL A 456 -13.43 16.37 5.31
N GLY A 457 -13.55 16.45 6.63
CA GLY A 457 -13.30 17.66 7.41
C GLY A 457 -12.35 17.33 8.55
N SER A 458 -11.26 18.09 8.70
CA SER A 458 -10.25 17.86 9.74
C SER A 458 -9.88 19.15 10.47
N LEU A 459 -9.56 19.02 11.75
CA LEU A 459 -9.07 20.09 12.62
C LEU A 459 -7.80 19.61 13.32
N SER A 460 -6.69 20.32 13.16
CA SER A 460 -5.44 20.10 13.89
C SER A 460 -5.26 21.14 15.00
N GLN A 461 -4.79 20.71 16.16
CA GLN A 461 -4.56 21.52 17.35
C GLN A 461 -3.24 21.09 18.01
N ILE A 462 -2.26 21.97 18.04
CA ILE A 462 -0.98 21.75 18.73
C ILE A 462 -0.95 22.64 19.96
N PHE A 463 -0.71 22.03 21.11
CA PHE A 463 -0.61 22.67 22.42
C PHE A 463 0.82 22.55 22.94
N ASN A 464 1.46 23.69 23.11
CA ASN A 464 2.74 23.88 23.81
C ASN A 464 2.65 25.22 24.56
N ASP A 465 3.70 26.05 24.56
CA ASP A 465 3.66 27.43 25.08
C ASP A 465 2.52 28.27 24.47
N SER A 466 2.03 27.91 23.27
CA SER A 466 0.87 28.50 22.62
C SER A 466 -0.03 27.42 21.98
N THR A 467 -1.25 27.81 21.58
CA THR A 467 -2.14 26.90 20.83
C THR A 467 -2.16 27.29 19.36
N THR A 468 -1.72 26.39 18.48
CA THR A 468 -1.85 26.55 17.02
C THR A 468 -3.01 25.71 16.51
N ARG A 469 -3.88 26.29 15.68
CA ARG A 469 -5.04 25.59 15.08
C ARG A 469 -5.05 25.72 13.57
N GLY A 470 -5.39 24.64 12.89
CA GLY A 470 -5.59 24.63 11.45
C GLY A 470 -6.66 23.64 11.03
N PHE A 471 -7.16 23.74 9.81
CA PHE A 471 -8.24 22.89 9.33
C PHE A 471 -8.01 22.46 7.88
N LYS A 472 -8.65 21.36 7.51
CA LYS A 472 -8.74 20.86 6.14
C LYS A 472 -10.19 20.51 5.82
N SER A 473 -10.61 20.74 4.59
CA SER A 473 -11.88 20.27 4.05
C SER A 473 -11.71 19.79 2.62
N ASN A 474 -12.36 18.69 2.30
CA ASN A 474 -12.43 18.12 0.96
C ASN A 474 -13.88 17.69 0.70
N ILE A 475 -14.43 18.02 -0.47
CA ILE A 475 -15.78 17.60 -0.89
C ILE A 475 -15.71 17.20 -2.37
N GLU A 476 -16.37 16.10 -2.70
CA GLU A 476 -16.36 15.49 -4.03
C GLU A 476 -17.77 14.98 -4.41
N LEU A 477 -18.12 15.15 -5.68
CA LEU A 477 -19.34 14.65 -6.31
C LEU A 477 -18.96 13.80 -7.51
N ALA A 478 -19.42 12.55 -7.54
CA ALA A 478 -19.01 11.60 -8.57
C ALA A 478 -20.18 10.78 -9.14
N LYS A 479 -20.06 10.40 -10.42
CA LYS A 479 -20.81 9.31 -11.05
C LYS A 479 -19.85 8.12 -11.25
N THR A 480 -20.00 7.08 -10.45
CA THR A 480 -18.99 6.01 -10.25
C THR A 480 -19.27 4.70 -10.99
N SER A 481 -20.27 4.66 -11.88
CA SER A 481 -20.57 3.45 -12.65
C SER A 481 -21.12 3.71 -14.06
N GLY A 482 -21.03 2.70 -14.92
CA GLY A 482 -21.36 2.77 -16.34
C GLY A 482 -20.20 3.25 -17.22
N ASN A 483 -20.44 3.35 -18.53
CA ASN A 483 -19.41 3.71 -19.50
C ASN A 483 -18.90 5.15 -19.33
N PHE A 484 -19.79 6.12 -19.15
CA PHE A 484 -19.40 7.51 -18.90
C PHE A 484 -19.46 7.81 -17.41
N GLN A 485 -18.36 8.27 -16.83
CA GLN A 485 -18.21 8.61 -15.43
C GLN A 485 -17.64 10.02 -15.30
N PHE A 486 -17.87 10.66 -14.16
CA PHE A 486 -17.29 11.97 -13.88
C PHE A 486 -17.08 12.17 -12.40
N GLU A 487 -16.17 13.07 -12.06
CA GLU A 487 -15.88 13.51 -10.70
C GLU A 487 -15.67 15.02 -10.70
N VAL A 488 -16.15 15.70 -9.67
CA VAL A 488 -15.89 17.12 -9.42
C VAL A 488 -15.58 17.27 -7.94
N GLY A 489 -14.46 17.92 -7.61
CA GLY A 489 -14.07 18.08 -6.22
C GLY A 489 -13.34 19.38 -5.90
N ASN A 490 -13.29 19.67 -4.60
CA ASN A 490 -12.60 20.80 -4.02
C ASN A 490 -11.85 20.38 -2.75
N ASN A 491 -10.66 20.92 -2.55
CA ASN A 491 -9.83 20.73 -1.36
C ASN A 491 -9.36 22.08 -0.82
N ILE A 492 -9.38 22.20 0.50
CA ILE A 492 -9.01 23.39 1.26
C ILE A 492 -8.14 22.95 2.44
N GLU A 493 -6.97 23.55 2.58
CA GLU A 493 -6.07 23.35 3.70
C GLU A 493 -5.59 24.70 4.21
N SER A 494 -5.89 25.01 5.47
CA SER A 494 -5.48 26.28 6.05
C SER A 494 -3.97 26.35 6.26
N LYS A 495 -3.42 27.56 6.36
CA LYS A 495 -1.98 27.78 6.54
C LYS A 495 -1.37 27.10 7.77
N ASN A 496 -2.18 26.89 8.80
CA ASN A 496 -1.75 26.31 10.07
C ASN A 496 -2.18 24.85 10.24
N TYR A 497 -2.77 24.23 9.20
CA TYR A 497 -3.13 22.81 9.27
C TYR A 497 -1.85 21.98 9.38
N ASN A 498 -1.77 21.14 10.42
CA ASN A 498 -0.58 20.35 10.69
C ASN A 498 -0.95 19.04 11.39
N PRO A 499 -1.04 17.92 10.65
CA PRO A 499 -1.26 16.61 11.22
C PRO A 499 0.03 15.82 11.53
N ASN A 500 1.22 16.40 11.30
CA ASN A 500 2.47 15.63 11.12
C ASN A 500 3.00 14.88 12.35
N ASP A 501 2.45 15.10 13.55
CA ASP A 501 2.79 14.31 14.74
C ASP A 501 2.35 12.84 14.64
N MET A 502 1.21 12.59 13.99
CA MET A 502 0.68 11.23 13.75
C MET A 502 0.24 10.98 12.31
N GLY A 503 0.14 12.01 11.48
CA GLY A 503 -0.22 11.95 10.07
C GLY A 503 0.92 12.41 9.14
N PHE A 504 0.54 12.75 7.92
CA PHE A 504 1.46 13.20 6.87
C PHE A 504 0.84 14.35 6.07
N LEU A 505 1.60 15.42 5.90
CA LEU A 505 1.26 16.61 5.12
C LEU A 505 2.56 17.20 4.58
N GLN A 506 2.66 17.29 3.25
CA GLN A 506 3.84 17.87 2.58
C GLN A 506 3.95 19.37 2.86
N ASN A 507 2.85 20.11 2.67
CA ASN A 507 2.77 21.52 2.95
C ASN A 507 1.32 21.93 3.26
N PRO A 508 1.11 22.90 4.16
CA PRO A 508 -0.22 23.48 4.40
C PRO A 508 -0.53 24.55 3.34
N ASN A 509 -1.62 25.31 3.58
CA ASN A 509 -2.00 26.50 2.82
C ASN A 509 -2.39 26.24 1.36
N GLU A 510 -3.24 25.25 1.10
CA GLU A 510 -3.65 24.85 -0.24
C GLU A 510 -5.14 25.11 -0.50
N PHE A 511 -5.45 25.60 -1.69
CA PHE A 511 -6.78 25.50 -2.25
C PHE A 511 -6.71 24.90 -3.66
N SER A 512 -7.38 23.78 -3.86
CA SER A 512 -7.42 23.09 -5.14
C SER A 512 -8.82 22.66 -5.54
N SER A 513 -9.06 22.55 -6.85
CA SER A 513 -10.32 22.08 -7.42
C SER A 513 -10.04 21.27 -8.67
N TRP A 514 -10.86 20.26 -8.92
CA TRP A 514 -10.69 19.41 -10.10
C TRP A 514 -12.01 18.94 -10.69
N VAL A 515 -11.93 18.58 -11.96
CA VAL A 515 -12.99 17.93 -12.71
C VAL A 515 -12.36 16.80 -13.51
N GLU A 516 -12.86 15.58 -13.35
CA GLU A 516 -12.48 14.43 -14.17
C GLU A 516 -13.68 13.93 -14.98
N LEU A 517 -13.41 13.61 -16.24
CA LEU A 517 -14.36 12.94 -17.14
C LEU A 517 -13.73 11.64 -17.61
N GLU A 518 -14.45 10.54 -17.49
CA GLU A 518 -13.96 9.21 -17.82
C GLU A 518 -14.90 8.47 -18.77
N TYR A 519 -14.32 7.74 -19.72
CA TYR A 519 -15.02 6.85 -20.62
C TYR A 519 -14.41 5.44 -20.61
N ASN A 520 -15.23 4.48 -20.21
CA ASN A 520 -14.91 3.08 -20.05
C ASN A 520 -15.67 2.21 -21.05
N VAL A 521 -14.97 1.25 -21.66
CA VAL A 521 -15.56 0.16 -22.43
C VAL A 521 -15.14 -1.16 -21.79
N PHE A 522 -16.10 -1.82 -21.15
CA PHE A 522 -15.88 -3.04 -20.37
C PHE A 522 -15.94 -4.33 -21.21
N LYS A 523 -16.54 -4.25 -22.41
CA LYS A 523 -16.72 -5.38 -23.31
C LYS A 523 -15.73 -5.31 -24.48
N PRO A 524 -15.24 -6.45 -24.98
CA PRO A 524 -14.37 -6.46 -26.14
C PRO A 524 -15.03 -5.82 -27.37
N PHE A 525 -14.26 -5.01 -28.09
CA PHE A 525 -14.66 -4.42 -29.36
C PHE A 525 -13.44 -4.35 -30.30
N TRP A 526 -13.66 -4.61 -31.58
CA TRP A 526 -12.57 -4.70 -32.56
C TRP A 526 -11.44 -5.65 -32.11
N LYS A 527 -10.22 -5.14 -31.88
CA LYS A 527 -9.04 -5.90 -31.43
C LYS A 527 -8.71 -5.67 -29.95
N LEU A 528 -9.57 -4.96 -29.23
CA LEU A 528 -9.38 -4.51 -27.85
C LEU A 528 -10.33 -5.27 -26.91
N LEU A 529 -9.84 -5.68 -25.75
CA LEU A 529 -10.63 -6.32 -24.69
C LEU A 529 -11.40 -5.30 -23.86
N ASN A 530 -10.80 -4.12 -23.67
CA ASN A 530 -11.33 -3.04 -22.89
C ASN A 530 -10.71 -1.71 -23.35
N LEU A 531 -11.32 -0.62 -22.91
CA LEU A 531 -10.77 0.72 -23.02
C LEU A 531 -11.07 1.49 -21.74
N ASN A 532 -10.08 2.17 -21.21
CA ASN A 532 -10.21 3.15 -20.13
C ASN A 532 -9.57 4.46 -20.61
N SER A 533 -10.27 5.57 -20.48
CA SER A 533 -9.75 6.87 -20.88
C SER A 533 -10.32 7.95 -19.97
N SER A 534 -9.48 8.86 -19.48
CA SER A 534 -9.93 9.99 -18.68
C SER A 534 -9.22 11.29 -19.02
N VAL A 535 -9.90 12.40 -18.74
CA VAL A 535 -9.39 13.76 -18.81
C VAL A 535 -9.70 14.43 -17.48
N MET A 536 -8.67 14.85 -16.75
CA MET A 536 -8.82 15.60 -15.51
C MET A 536 -8.21 17.00 -15.67
N TYR A 537 -8.95 18.03 -15.30
CA TYR A 537 -8.43 19.38 -15.12
C TYR A 537 -8.27 19.66 -13.63
N PHE A 538 -7.12 20.21 -13.24
CA PHE A 538 -6.79 20.57 -11.87
C PHE A 538 -6.40 22.05 -11.81
N HIS A 539 -6.87 22.76 -10.78
CA HIS A 539 -6.49 24.14 -10.49
C HIS A 539 -6.06 24.25 -9.03
N GLN A 540 -4.93 24.91 -8.79
CA GLN A 540 -4.35 25.08 -7.46
C GLN A 540 -3.92 26.52 -7.20
N SER A 541 -4.11 26.94 -5.95
CA SER A 541 -3.71 28.22 -5.41
C SER A 541 -3.33 28.05 -3.94
N LEU A 542 -2.63 29.04 -3.36
CA LEU A 542 -2.50 29.14 -1.92
C LEU A 542 -3.88 29.38 -1.30
N TYR A 543 -4.21 28.75 -0.18
CA TYR A 543 -5.47 29.04 0.54
C TYR A 543 -5.54 30.51 1.00
N GLU A 544 -4.43 31.02 1.52
CA GLU A 544 -4.25 32.40 1.92
C GLU A 544 -2.92 32.90 1.29
N PRO A 545 -2.95 33.88 0.36
CA PRO A 545 -4.03 34.82 0.06
C PRO A 545 -4.85 34.52 -1.22
N ARG A 546 -4.95 33.26 -1.69
CA ARG A 546 -5.50 32.91 -3.03
C ARG A 546 -4.62 33.27 -4.21
N SER A 547 -3.31 33.36 -3.99
CA SER A 547 -2.33 33.42 -5.07
C SER A 547 -2.34 32.11 -5.87
N PHE A 548 -2.48 32.23 -7.19
CA PHE A 548 -2.35 31.10 -8.10
C PHE A 548 -1.01 30.37 -7.91
N THR A 549 -1.00 29.05 -7.99
CA THR A 549 0.23 28.24 -7.99
C THR A 549 0.37 27.47 -9.29
N SER A 550 -0.66 26.72 -9.70
CA SER A 550 -0.56 25.87 -10.89
C SER A 550 -1.92 25.42 -11.42
N SER A 551 -1.93 24.98 -12.68
CA SER A 551 -3.05 24.27 -13.30
C SER A 551 -2.50 23.15 -14.18
N PHE A 552 -3.22 22.03 -14.24
CA PHE A 552 -2.81 20.83 -14.98
C PHE A 552 -3.99 20.22 -15.72
N ILE A 553 -3.71 19.63 -16.87
CA ILE A 553 -4.62 18.73 -17.58
C ILE A 553 -3.94 17.36 -17.62
N PHE A 554 -4.54 16.38 -16.95
CA PHE A 554 -4.11 14.99 -17.03
C PHE A 554 -4.96 14.25 -18.05
N LEU A 555 -4.30 13.57 -18.98
CA LEU A 555 -4.92 12.69 -19.96
C LEU A 555 -4.46 11.26 -19.67
N ASN A 556 -5.41 10.34 -19.50
CA ASN A 556 -5.13 8.92 -19.37
C ASN A 556 -5.79 8.17 -20.52
N PHE A 557 -5.05 7.25 -21.13
CA PHE A 557 -5.59 6.27 -22.06
C PHE A 557 -4.92 4.93 -21.79
N ARG A 558 -5.72 3.87 -21.65
CA ARG A 558 -5.23 2.50 -21.48
C ARG A 558 -6.15 1.51 -22.18
N THR A 559 -5.55 0.53 -22.85
CA THR A 559 -6.29 -0.57 -23.48
C THR A 559 -5.49 -1.87 -23.48
N THR A 560 -6.19 -2.99 -23.52
CA THR A 560 -5.59 -4.33 -23.61
C THR A 560 -6.02 -5.01 -24.91
N THR A 561 -5.09 -5.61 -25.64
CA THR A 561 -5.37 -6.30 -26.91
C THR A 561 -5.88 -7.73 -26.71
N PHE A 562 -6.85 -8.15 -27.52
CA PHE A 562 -7.46 -9.47 -27.47
C PHE A 562 -6.47 -10.61 -27.75
N LYS A 563 -5.76 -10.55 -28.87
CA LYS A 563 -4.96 -11.70 -29.36
C LYS A 563 -3.66 -11.93 -28.59
N ARG A 564 -3.15 -10.89 -27.93
CA ARG A 564 -1.81 -10.91 -27.33
C ARG A 564 -1.80 -10.56 -25.84
N ASN A 565 -2.96 -10.25 -25.24
CA ASN A 565 -3.06 -9.77 -23.85
C ASN A 565 -2.03 -8.68 -23.54
N TYR A 566 -1.75 -7.84 -24.54
CA TYR A 566 -0.77 -6.78 -24.45
C TYR A 566 -1.50 -5.50 -24.06
N THR A 567 -1.12 -4.92 -22.93
CA THR A 567 -1.62 -3.64 -22.44
C THR A 567 -0.74 -2.53 -22.98
N ILE A 568 -1.36 -1.48 -23.50
CA ILE A 568 -0.67 -0.24 -23.88
C ILE A 568 -1.40 0.94 -23.24
N GLY A 569 -0.65 1.97 -22.87
CA GLY A 569 -1.25 3.21 -22.38
C GLY A 569 -0.40 4.44 -22.61
N ILE A 570 -1.07 5.57 -22.47
CA ILE A 570 -0.54 6.92 -22.59
C ILE A 570 -1.01 7.69 -21.38
N ASN A 571 -0.08 8.33 -20.67
CA ASN A 571 -0.38 9.37 -19.70
C ASN A 571 0.20 10.67 -20.22
N ALA A 572 -0.56 11.77 -20.17
CA ALA A 572 -0.02 13.09 -20.43
C ALA A 572 -0.40 14.04 -19.30
N GLU A 573 0.53 14.90 -18.89
CA GLU A 573 0.28 16.03 -17.99
C GLU A 573 0.65 17.30 -18.74
N ILE A 574 -0.32 18.19 -18.95
CA ILE A 574 -0.14 19.44 -19.66
C ILE A 574 -0.38 20.58 -18.68
N GLN A 575 0.61 21.44 -18.50
CA GLN A 575 0.46 22.69 -17.75
C GLN A 575 0.20 23.80 -18.76
N PRO A 576 -1.01 24.37 -18.80
CA PRO A 576 -1.34 25.38 -19.81
C PRO A 576 -0.74 26.76 -19.51
N VAL A 577 -0.25 26.98 -18.29
CA VAL A 577 0.30 28.25 -17.80
C VAL A 577 1.51 27.99 -16.90
N ASP A 578 2.31 29.02 -16.68
CA ASP A 578 3.50 28.96 -15.81
C ASP A 578 3.12 28.60 -14.36
N ILE A 579 3.99 27.84 -13.69
CA ILE A 579 3.84 27.52 -12.26
C ILE A 579 4.47 28.65 -11.43
N ILE A 580 3.80 29.04 -10.35
CA ILE A 580 4.35 29.87 -9.29
C ILE A 580 4.63 28.99 -8.07
N ASP A 581 5.90 28.67 -7.85
CA ASP A 581 6.36 27.82 -6.74
C ASP A 581 6.86 28.69 -5.58
N PHE A 582 6.11 28.67 -4.47
CA PHE A 582 6.45 29.40 -3.23
C PHE A 582 7.37 28.61 -2.29
N TYR A 583 7.64 27.34 -2.56
CA TYR A 583 8.35 26.42 -1.66
C TYR A 583 9.75 26.10 -2.14
N LEU A 584 10.00 26.07 -3.46
CA LEU A 584 11.33 25.86 -4.05
C LEU A 584 12.41 26.80 -3.47
N PRO A 585 12.14 28.11 -3.22
CA PRO A 585 13.12 29.00 -2.60
C PRO A 585 13.50 28.67 -1.15
N ARG A 586 12.75 27.79 -0.47
CA ARG A 586 12.90 27.45 0.96
C ARG A 586 12.96 28.66 1.89
N LYS A 587 12.41 29.79 1.46
CA LYS A 587 12.44 31.06 2.17
C LYS A 587 11.11 31.81 2.01
N ASN A 588 10.51 32.16 3.13
CA ASN A 588 9.23 32.85 3.16
C ASN A 588 9.28 34.19 2.39
N GLY A 589 8.27 34.45 1.58
CA GLY A 589 8.11 35.68 0.80
C GLY A 589 8.92 35.71 -0.50
N TYR A 590 9.53 34.60 -0.90
CA TYR A 590 10.09 34.40 -2.24
C TYR A 590 9.21 33.43 -3.02
N GLN A 591 9.23 33.55 -4.35
CA GLN A 591 8.58 32.63 -5.28
C GLN A 591 9.50 32.38 -6.47
N VAL A 592 9.28 31.28 -7.18
CA VAL A 592 9.96 30.95 -8.44
C VAL A 592 8.90 30.75 -9.50
N ILE A 593 9.05 31.42 -10.64
CA ILE A 593 8.19 31.21 -11.80
C ILE A 593 8.85 30.14 -12.68
N LEU A 594 8.22 28.98 -12.78
CA LEU A 594 8.65 27.89 -13.65
C LEU A 594 7.80 27.92 -14.93
N PRO A 595 8.42 27.81 -16.11
CA PRO A 595 7.69 27.84 -17.36
C PRO A 595 6.72 26.67 -17.46
N ASN A 596 5.59 26.92 -18.11
CA ASN A 596 4.62 25.90 -18.47
C ASN A 596 5.29 24.71 -19.20
N ARG A 597 4.88 23.48 -18.86
CA ARG A 597 5.49 22.26 -19.40
C ARG A 597 4.44 21.21 -19.75
N SER A 598 4.82 20.34 -20.69
CA SER A 598 4.05 19.14 -21.03
C SER A 598 4.89 17.90 -20.80
N SER A 599 4.30 16.86 -20.22
CA SER A 599 4.90 15.55 -20.08
C SER A 599 4.03 14.46 -20.68
N PHE A 600 4.68 13.43 -21.24
CA PHE A 600 4.06 12.29 -21.90
C PHE A 600 4.76 11.02 -21.46
N ARG A 601 4.01 10.05 -20.97
CA ARG A 601 4.45 8.70 -20.68
C ARG A 601 3.75 7.73 -21.59
N LEU A 602 4.52 7.03 -22.41
CA LEU A 602 4.06 5.87 -23.18
C LEU A 602 4.51 4.62 -22.45
N PHE A 603 3.63 3.65 -22.26
CA PHE A 603 4.01 2.37 -21.65
C PHE A 603 3.35 1.17 -22.32
N GLY A 604 4.02 0.04 -22.23
CA GLY A 604 3.56 -1.25 -22.74
C GLY A 604 3.88 -2.37 -21.76
N SER A 605 2.87 -3.22 -21.50
CA SER A 605 2.99 -4.39 -20.65
C SER A 605 2.53 -5.63 -21.42
N PRO A 606 3.47 -6.55 -21.75
CA PRO A 606 3.14 -7.79 -22.42
C PRO A 606 2.39 -8.80 -21.54
N ASP A 607 1.92 -9.87 -22.17
CA ASP A 607 1.28 -10.99 -21.48
C ASP A 607 2.25 -11.75 -20.56
N TYR A 608 2.07 -11.55 -19.24
CA TYR A 608 2.91 -12.15 -18.19
C TYR A 608 2.84 -13.67 -18.11
N ARG A 609 2.01 -14.36 -18.90
CA ARG A 609 2.04 -15.83 -19.01
C ARG A 609 3.30 -16.33 -19.73
N LYS A 610 4.00 -15.49 -20.50
CA LYS A 610 5.24 -15.89 -21.16
C LYS A 610 6.39 -15.98 -20.15
N SER A 611 7.35 -16.87 -20.43
CA SER A 611 8.55 -17.05 -19.60
C SER A 611 9.47 -15.84 -19.64
N PHE A 612 9.50 -15.12 -20.76
CA PHE A 612 10.22 -13.86 -20.93
C PHE A 612 9.29 -12.77 -21.42
N VAL A 613 9.23 -11.66 -20.68
CA VAL A 613 8.51 -10.44 -21.06
C VAL A 613 9.32 -9.22 -20.65
N VAL A 614 9.10 -8.10 -21.35
CA VAL A 614 9.71 -6.82 -21.02
C VAL A 614 8.62 -5.77 -20.95
N ASP A 615 8.31 -5.34 -19.73
CA ASP A 615 7.60 -4.08 -19.54
C ASP A 615 8.51 -2.94 -19.98
N HIS A 616 7.94 -1.95 -20.63
CA HIS A 616 8.70 -0.81 -21.11
C HIS A 616 7.88 0.47 -21.04
N GLY A 617 8.58 1.57 -20.82
CA GLY A 617 8.00 2.89 -20.89
C GLY A 617 9.01 3.94 -21.28
N ILE A 618 8.52 4.99 -21.93
CA ILE A 618 9.27 6.18 -22.28
C ILE A 618 8.53 7.35 -21.66
N ASN A 619 9.26 8.19 -20.92
CA ASN A 619 8.78 9.44 -20.38
C ASN A 619 9.47 10.57 -21.15
N LEU A 620 8.71 11.56 -21.60
CA LEU A 620 9.22 12.76 -22.23
C LEU A 620 8.60 13.95 -21.52
N TRP A 621 9.36 15.00 -21.26
CA TRP A 621 8.79 16.28 -20.89
C TRP A 621 9.59 17.43 -21.47
N PHE A 622 8.93 18.55 -21.68
CA PHE A 622 9.54 19.78 -22.19
C PHE A 622 8.76 20.98 -21.66
N ALA A 623 9.48 22.07 -21.41
CA ALA A 623 8.88 23.36 -21.11
C ALA A 623 8.99 24.30 -22.30
N ASP A 624 8.05 25.24 -22.45
CA ASP A 624 8.03 26.15 -23.59
C ASP A 624 9.19 27.16 -23.55
N GLN A 625 9.73 27.42 -22.36
CA GLN A 625 10.83 28.34 -22.16
C GLN A 625 12.01 27.69 -21.44
N MET A 626 13.10 28.46 -21.35
CA MET A 626 14.34 28.11 -20.65
C MET A 626 15.06 26.86 -21.17
N SER A 627 14.60 26.27 -22.28
CA SER A 627 15.13 25.05 -22.91
C SER A 627 15.14 23.84 -21.96
N GLN A 628 14.18 23.79 -21.04
CA GLN A 628 14.03 22.66 -20.11
C GLN A 628 13.38 21.49 -20.82
N LYS A 629 13.92 20.31 -20.60
CA LYS A 629 13.40 19.06 -21.14
C LYS A 629 13.93 17.87 -20.38
N GLY A 630 13.23 16.76 -20.45
CA GLY A 630 13.76 15.50 -19.97
C GLY A 630 13.25 14.31 -20.76
N ILE A 631 14.02 13.23 -20.65
CA ILE A 631 13.72 11.96 -21.26
C ILE A 631 14.05 10.84 -20.27
N GLY A 632 13.10 9.93 -20.14
CA GLY A 632 13.19 8.78 -19.27
C GLY A 632 12.89 7.49 -20.00
N PHE A 633 13.59 6.44 -19.61
CA PHE A 633 13.37 5.08 -20.06
C PHE A 633 13.16 4.18 -18.84
N ASN A 634 12.08 3.42 -18.85
CA ASN A 634 11.86 2.32 -17.93
C ASN A 634 11.85 1.03 -18.73
N LEU A 635 12.66 0.05 -18.32
CA LEU A 635 12.55 -1.33 -18.79
C LEU A 635 12.48 -2.24 -17.58
N SER A 636 11.62 -3.24 -17.64
CA SER A 636 11.52 -4.26 -16.59
C SER A 636 11.41 -5.67 -17.19
N PRO A 637 12.53 -6.25 -17.69
CA PRO A 637 12.57 -7.65 -18.07
C PRO A 637 12.18 -8.58 -16.90
N ARG A 638 11.29 -9.52 -17.18
CA ARG A 638 10.86 -10.57 -16.25
C ARG A 638 11.13 -11.92 -16.87
N ILE A 639 11.87 -12.76 -16.14
CA ILE A 639 12.35 -14.05 -16.61
C ILE A 639 11.95 -15.12 -15.60
N ARG A 640 11.11 -16.05 -16.04
CA ARG A 640 10.81 -17.30 -15.34
C ARG A 640 11.68 -18.39 -15.94
N PHE A 641 12.72 -18.79 -15.21
CA PHE A 641 13.64 -19.82 -15.67
C PHE A 641 13.00 -21.22 -15.57
N ASN A 642 12.20 -21.43 -14.53
CA ASN A 642 11.40 -22.63 -14.26
C ASN A 642 10.35 -22.30 -13.19
N ASP A 643 9.66 -23.30 -12.66
CA ASP A 643 8.62 -23.13 -11.64
C ASP A 643 9.15 -22.71 -10.25
N LYS A 644 10.48 -22.61 -10.07
CA LYS A 644 11.14 -22.26 -8.81
C LYS A 644 11.90 -20.94 -8.84
N LEU A 645 12.43 -20.53 -9.99
CA LEU A 645 13.28 -19.35 -10.12
C LEU A 645 12.63 -18.28 -11.02
N PHE A 646 12.30 -17.16 -10.40
CA PHE A 646 11.75 -15.98 -11.07
C PHE A 646 12.63 -14.75 -10.78
N VAL A 647 12.98 -14.02 -11.84
CA VAL A 647 13.82 -12.82 -11.75
C VAL A 647 13.15 -11.67 -12.48
N ILE A 648 13.08 -10.52 -11.80
CA ILE A 648 12.68 -9.23 -12.38
C ILE A 648 13.89 -8.30 -12.26
N TYR A 649 14.40 -7.85 -13.40
CA TYR A 649 15.34 -6.74 -13.45
C TYR A 649 14.57 -5.49 -13.85
N LYS A 650 14.76 -4.38 -13.14
CA LYS A 650 14.20 -3.07 -13.47
C LYS A 650 15.35 -2.10 -13.68
N ILE A 651 15.26 -1.31 -14.75
CA ILE A 651 16.12 -0.17 -15.00
C ILE A 651 15.23 1.05 -15.22
N ASN A 652 15.45 2.09 -14.42
CA ASN A 652 14.89 3.42 -14.62
C ASN A 652 16.05 4.37 -14.91
N LEU A 653 16.05 4.98 -16.08
CA LEU A 653 17.02 6.00 -16.45
C LEU A 653 16.26 7.28 -16.78
N GLN A 654 16.65 8.40 -16.18
CA GLN A 654 16.05 9.71 -16.40
C GLN A 654 17.17 10.73 -16.59
N PHE A 655 17.03 11.56 -17.63
CA PHE A 655 17.84 12.73 -17.86
C PHE A 655 16.93 13.96 -17.87
N ASP A 656 17.23 14.93 -17.01
CA ASP A 656 16.55 16.21 -16.96
C ASP A 656 17.58 17.30 -17.27
N TYR A 657 17.29 18.14 -18.25
CA TYR A 657 18.19 19.16 -18.75
C TYR A 657 17.66 20.55 -18.41
N ASN A 658 18.56 21.43 -17.97
CA ASN A 658 18.29 22.81 -17.59
C ASN A 658 17.21 22.97 -16.49
N GLU A 659 16.94 21.95 -15.70
CA GLU A 659 15.94 22.02 -14.62
C GLU A 659 16.30 23.14 -13.64
N ILE A 660 15.32 23.91 -13.20
CA ILE A 660 15.53 24.97 -12.20
C ILE A 660 15.44 24.37 -10.81
N GLY A 661 16.50 24.56 -10.02
CA GLY A 661 16.56 24.15 -8.62
C GLY A 661 17.20 25.21 -7.74
N GLN A 662 16.96 25.11 -6.43
CA GLN A 662 17.63 25.96 -5.46
C GLN A 662 19.11 25.59 -5.35
N VAL A 663 19.99 26.60 -5.32
CA VAL A 663 21.42 26.46 -5.04
C VAL A 663 21.65 26.57 -3.54
N ASN A 664 21.44 27.75 -2.96
CA ASN A 664 21.50 27.99 -1.52
C ASN A 664 20.97 29.39 -1.14
N GLU A 665 20.88 29.66 0.17
CA GLU A 665 20.83 31.01 0.72
C GLU A 665 22.23 31.47 1.17
N ILE A 666 22.72 32.59 0.63
CA ILE A 666 24.04 33.15 0.96
C ILE A 666 23.87 34.63 1.31
N GLY A 667 24.29 35.02 2.52
CA GLY A 667 24.19 36.41 2.97
C GLY A 667 22.77 36.97 3.01
N GLY A 668 21.75 36.11 3.16
CA GLY A 668 20.34 36.49 3.13
C GLY A 668 19.71 36.55 1.73
N ALA A 669 20.50 36.39 0.67
CA ALA A 669 20.02 36.32 -0.71
C ALA A 669 19.78 34.87 -1.14
N VAL A 670 18.72 34.63 -1.92
CA VAL A 670 18.37 33.30 -2.42
C VAL A 670 18.93 33.12 -3.82
N TYR A 671 19.66 32.03 -4.03
CA TYR A 671 20.20 31.66 -5.33
C TYR A 671 19.51 30.42 -5.87
N VAL A 672 19.14 30.48 -7.15
CA VAL A 672 18.60 29.36 -7.92
C VAL A 672 19.49 29.14 -9.14
N GLY A 673 19.42 27.97 -9.75
CA GLY A 673 20.26 27.65 -10.89
C GLY A 673 19.63 26.66 -11.84
N LYS A 674 20.12 26.69 -13.08
CA LYS A 674 19.84 25.65 -14.07
C LYS A 674 20.81 24.52 -13.84
N ARG A 675 20.29 23.29 -13.76
CA ARG A 675 21.10 22.09 -13.61
C ARG A 675 20.66 21.00 -14.55
N ASP A 676 21.63 20.18 -14.92
CA ASP A 676 21.37 18.90 -15.57
C ASP A 676 21.39 17.81 -14.51
N ILE A 677 20.41 16.92 -14.55
CA ILE A 677 20.25 15.80 -13.62
C ILE A 677 20.29 14.49 -14.40
N VAL A 678 21.07 13.55 -13.90
CA VAL A 678 20.97 12.14 -14.26
C VAL A 678 20.45 11.36 -13.06
N THR A 679 19.44 10.53 -13.28
CA THR A 679 18.97 9.55 -12.30
C THR A 679 18.98 8.17 -12.96
N LEU A 680 19.66 7.21 -12.33
CA LEU A 680 19.67 5.81 -12.73
C LEU A 680 19.31 4.95 -11.53
N GLU A 681 18.33 4.09 -11.68
CA GLU A 681 18.00 3.07 -10.71
C GLU A 681 18.05 1.71 -11.39
N ASN A 682 18.87 0.82 -10.84
CA ASN A 682 18.91 -0.60 -11.19
C ASN A 682 18.37 -1.38 -10.02
N MET A 683 17.42 -2.29 -10.28
CA MET A 683 16.86 -3.16 -9.25
C MET A 683 16.75 -4.59 -9.77
N ILE A 684 17.32 -5.55 -9.04
CA ILE A 684 17.15 -6.98 -9.28
C ILE A 684 16.31 -7.54 -8.14
N ASN A 685 15.18 -8.14 -8.48
CA ASN A 685 14.34 -8.90 -7.56
C ASN A 685 14.36 -10.34 -8.04
N ALA A 686 14.95 -11.24 -7.27
CA ALA A 686 15.01 -12.66 -7.58
C ALA A 686 14.34 -13.46 -6.46
N GLN A 687 13.47 -14.38 -6.83
CA GLN A 687 12.83 -15.32 -5.92
C GLN A 687 13.23 -16.74 -6.33
N TYR A 688 13.75 -17.50 -5.36
CA TYR A 688 13.98 -18.92 -5.49
C TYR A 688 13.13 -19.69 -4.48
N THR A 689 12.20 -20.50 -4.96
CA THR A 689 11.26 -21.26 -4.14
C THR A 689 11.69 -22.72 -4.06
N PHE A 690 12.00 -23.21 -2.86
CA PHE A 690 12.33 -24.64 -2.68
C PHE A 690 11.06 -25.49 -2.75
N ASN A 691 10.02 -25.03 -2.06
CA ASN A 691 8.66 -25.56 -1.97
C ASN A 691 7.72 -24.46 -1.45
N GLU A 692 6.44 -24.76 -1.25
CA GLU A 692 5.41 -23.83 -0.77
C GLU A 692 5.65 -23.26 0.64
N LYS A 693 6.61 -23.81 1.39
CA LYS A 693 6.95 -23.43 2.78
C LYS A 693 8.32 -22.77 2.93
N ALA A 694 9.21 -22.85 1.93
CA ALA A 694 10.58 -22.37 2.04
C ALA A 694 11.07 -21.67 0.77
N PHE A 695 11.56 -20.44 0.92
CA PHE A 695 11.98 -19.61 -0.20
C PHE A 695 13.10 -18.63 0.18
N ILE A 696 13.82 -18.15 -0.84
CA ILE A 696 14.81 -17.09 -0.75
C ILE A 696 14.36 -15.94 -1.65
N ASN A 697 14.32 -14.73 -1.08
CA ASN A 697 14.12 -13.49 -1.81
C ASN A 697 15.43 -12.68 -1.80
N LEU A 698 15.91 -12.29 -2.97
CA LEU A 698 17.05 -11.41 -3.15
C LEU A 698 16.59 -10.11 -3.81
N ASN A 699 16.84 -8.99 -3.15
CA ASN A 699 16.61 -7.66 -3.67
C ASN A 699 17.95 -6.92 -3.70
N ILE A 700 18.41 -6.53 -4.89
CA ILE A 700 19.60 -5.69 -5.07
C ILE A 700 19.13 -4.39 -5.69
N ARG A 701 19.55 -3.26 -5.16
CA ARG A 701 19.23 -1.94 -5.69
C ARG A 701 20.49 -1.09 -5.77
N HIS A 702 20.73 -0.49 -6.93
CA HIS A 702 21.68 0.59 -7.12
C HIS A 702 20.92 1.83 -7.59
N TYR A 703 20.85 2.84 -6.75
CA TYR A 703 20.29 4.16 -7.06
C TYR A 703 21.43 5.16 -7.18
N TRP A 704 21.50 5.84 -8.32
CA TRP A 704 22.42 6.92 -8.60
C TRP A 704 21.63 8.15 -9.01
N LYS A 705 21.89 9.28 -8.35
CA LYS A 705 21.39 10.58 -8.77
C LYS A 705 22.51 11.62 -8.68
N GLY A 706 22.83 12.21 -9.81
CA GLY A 706 23.83 13.27 -9.92
C GLY A 706 23.24 14.51 -10.56
N TYR A 707 23.70 15.69 -10.14
CA TYR A 707 23.35 16.95 -10.79
C TYR A 707 24.49 17.95 -10.79
N GLU A 708 24.53 18.78 -11.84
CA GLU A 708 25.51 19.83 -12.04
C GLU A 708 24.84 21.14 -12.48
N PHE A 709 25.14 22.23 -11.78
CA PHE A 709 24.64 23.57 -12.13
C PHE A 709 25.46 24.18 -13.26
N SER A 710 24.78 24.61 -14.32
CA SER A 710 25.38 25.27 -15.48
C SER A 710 25.23 26.79 -15.47
N LYS A 711 24.18 27.31 -14.82
CA LYS A 711 23.92 28.76 -14.68
C LYS A 711 23.32 29.07 -13.32
N PHE A 712 23.65 30.25 -12.81
CA PHE A 712 23.25 30.72 -11.49
C PHE A 712 22.48 32.03 -11.62
N TYR A 713 21.48 32.20 -10.77
CA TYR A 713 20.62 33.36 -10.72
C TYR A 713 20.41 33.80 -9.28
N LEU A 714 20.49 35.11 -9.06
CA LEU A 714 19.95 35.76 -7.89
C LEU A 714 18.43 35.85 -8.06
N LEU A 715 17.68 35.31 -7.09
CA LEU A 715 16.23 35.32 -7.07
C LEU A 715 15.71 36.56 -6.32
N SER A 716 14.88 37.34 -6.98
CA SER A 716 14.09 38.42 -6.35
C SER A 716 12.80 37.88 -5.73
N LYS A 717 12.20 38.63 -4.80
CA LYS A 717 10.94 38.24 -4.15
C LYS A 717 9.76 38.06 -5.10
N ASP A 718 9.73 38.80 -6.20
CA ASP A 718 8.70 38.70 -7.25
C ASP A 718 8.90 37.51 -8.19
N GLY A 719 9.97 36.74 -8.02
CA GLY A 719 10.32 35.58 -8.86
C GLY A 719 11.20 35.90 -10.06
N THR A 720 11.60 37.16 -10.24
CA THR A 720 12.57 37.51 -11.28
C THR A 720 13.95 36.91 -10.97
N MET A 721 14.59 36.37 -12.01
CA MET A 721 15.91 35.72 -11.92
C MET A 721 16.95 36.57 -12.63
N SER A 722 17.91 37.13 -11.89
CA SER A 722 19.02 37.91 -12.44
C SER A 722 20.28 37.05 -12.49
N ALA A 723 20.92 36.93 -13.66
CA ALA A 723 22.14 36.14 -13.79
C ALA A 723 23.23 36.64 -12.81
N THR A 724 23.97 35.71 -12.23
CA THR A 724 25.09 35.99 -11.31
C THR A 724 26.32 35.18 -11.68
N SER A 725 27.45 35.49 -11.05
CA SER A 725 28.68 34.72 -11.16
C SER A 725 28.47 33.26 -10.71
N PRO A 726 29.21 32.28 -11.27
CA PRO A 726 29.17 30.90 -10.82
C PRO A 726 29.41 30.76 -9.32
N ILE A 727 28.73 29.78 -8.71
CA ILE A 727 28.87 29.46 -7.30
C ILE A 727 29.32 28.00 -7.17
N ASP A 728 30.54 27.79 -6.68
CA ASP A 728 31.13 26.46 -6.54
C ASP A 728 30.57 25.69 -5.33
N GLY A 729 30.72 24.36 -5.36
CA GLY A 729 30.42 23.48 -4.21
C GLY A 729 28.96 23.03 -4.10
N TYR A 730 28.13 23.25 -5.12
CA TYR A 730 26.71 22.88 -5.12
C TYR A 730 26.33 21.77 -6.09
N ASN A 731 27.30 21.15 -6.76
CA ASN A 731 27.07 19.95 -7.54
C ASN A 731 27.03 18.74 -6.60
N ASN A 732 26.36 17.67 -7.01
CA ASN A 732 26.29 16.47 -6.17
C ASN A 732 26.24 15.19 -7.01
N ASN A 733 26.83 14.14 -6.47
CA ASN A 733 26.78 12.78 -6.98
C ASN A 733 26.47 11.82 -5.83
N THR A 734 25.20 11.43 -5.69
CA THR A 734 24.74 10.54 -4.63
C THR A 734 24.46 9.14 -5.19
N ASN A 735 24.95 8.13 -4.47
CA ASN A 735 24.68 6.73 -4.74
C ASN A 735 24.22 6.01 -3.47
N PHE A 736 23.20 5.18 -3.62
CA PHE A 736 22.77 4.20 -2.62
C PHE A 736 22.82 2.81 -3.26
N PHE A 737 23.55 1.89 -2.63
CA PHE A 737 23.59 0.49 -3.03
C PHE A 737 23.16 -0.39 -1.87
N ASP A 738 22.08 -1.13 -2.06
CA ASP A 738 21.46 -1.94 -1.03
C ASP A 738 21.29 -3.39 -1.52
N VAL A 739 21.63 -4.35 -0.67
CA VAL A 739 21.31 -5.76 -0.84
C VAL A 739 20.46 -6.22 0.33
N PHE A 740 19.35 -6.88 0.03
CA PHE A 740 18.47 -7.50 1.00
C PHE A 740 18.22 -8.94 0.57
N LEU A 741 18.78 -9.88 1.32
CA LEU A 741 18.61 -11.31 1.14
C LEU A 741 17.79 -11.85 2.31
N ASP A 742 16.64 -12.43 2.03
CA ASP A 742 15.68 -12.95 3.01
C ASP A 742 15.40 -14.43 2.72
N TYR A 743 15.82 -15.30 3.64
CA TYR A 743 15.41 -16.69 3.70
C TYR A 743 14.27 -16.83 4.70
N LYS A 744 13.18 -17.47 4.27
CA LYS A 744 12.04 -17.78 5.14
C LYS A 744 11.66 -19.23 5.04
N TRP A 745 11.34 -19.82 6.19
CA TRP A 745 10.83 -21.17 6.32
C TRP A 745 9.65 -21.21 7.27
N ASN A 746 8.48 -21.50 6.71
CA ASN A 746 7.23 -21.74 7.44
C ASN A 746 7.21 -23.21 7.88
N PHE A 747 7.85 -23.51 9.00
CA PHE A 747 8.02 -24.89 9.47
C PHE A 747 6.77 -25.48 10.15
N ALA A 748 5.84 -24.63 10.58
CA ALA A 748 4.50 -25.00 11.05
C ALA A 748 3.50 -23.87 10.74
N PRO A 749 2.18 -24.12 10.75
CA PRO A 749 1.18 -23.07 10.51
C PRO A 749 1.36 -21.87 11.45
N GLY A 750 1.59 -20.68 10.88
CA GLY A 750 1.86 -19.44 11.61
C GLY A 750 3.28 -19.32 12.21
N SER A 751 4.11 -20.37 12.17
CA SER A 751 5.46 -20.37 12.76
C SER A 751 6.54 -20.24 11.68
N VAL A 752 7.46 -19.30 11.87
CA VAL A 752 8.41 -18.87 10.84
C VAL A 752 9.81 -18.76 11.41
N LEU A 753 10.78 -19.34 10.68
CA LEU A 753 12.18 -19.00 10.81
C LEU A 753 12.55 -18.05 9.66
N SER A 754 13.11 -16.89 10.00
CA SER A 754 13.64 -15.93 9.03
C SER A 754 15.11 -15.66 9.30
N VAL A 755 15.91 -15.66 8.23
CA VAL A 755 17.32 -15.25 8.24
C VAL A 755 17.50 -14.18 7.18
N VAL A 756 17.96 -13.00 7.60
CA VAL A 756 18.08 -11.84 6.73
C VAL A 756 19.51 -11.32 6.75
N TRP A 757 20.09 -11.13 5.57
CA TRP A 757 21.32 -10.37 5.39
C TRP A 757 21.01 -9.05 4.66
N LYS A 758 21.48 -7.95 5.25
CA LYS A 758 21.41 -6.62 4.69
C LYS A 758 22.81 -6.09 4.47
N ASN A 759 23.01 -5.50 3.30
CA ASN A 759 24.18 -4.69 2.97
C ASN A 759 23.69 -3.32 2.51
N SER A 760 24.34 -2.26 2.94
CA SER A 760 24.03 -0.91 2.49
C SER A 760 25.30 -0.08 2.37
N ILE A 761 25.39 0.64 1.26
CA ILE A 761 26.47 1.57 0.93
C ILE A 761 25.81 2.89 0.54
N ALA A 762 26.28 3.98 1.14
CA ALA A 762 25.89 5.34 0.80
C ALA A 762 27.14 6.14 0.45
N LEU A 763 27.17 6.72 -0.75
CA LEU A 763 28.27 7.56 -1.23
C LEU A 763 27.70 8.88 -1.72
N SER A 764 28.25 9.99 -1.25
CA SER A 764 27.98 11.34 -1.77
C SER A 764 29.30 12.04 -2.08
N LYS A 765 29.40 12.68 -3.24
CA LYS A 765 30.55 13.50 -3.67
C LYS A 765 30.07 14.81 -4.27
N ASP A 766 30.89 15.85 -4.22
CA ASP A 766 30.57 17.18 -4.76
C ASP A 766 30.83 17.32 -6.26
N LYS A 767 31.25 16.24 -6.92
CA LYS A 767 31.48 16.18 -8.36
C LYS A 767 30.80 14.96 -8.95
N ILE A 768 30.13 15.17 -10.08
CA ILE A 768 29.47 14.13 -10.85
C ILE A 768 30.49 13.26 -11.59
N GLU A 769 30.28 11.95 -11.53
CA GLU A 769 31.04 10.96 -12.30
C GLU A 769 30.11 10.40 -13.38
N TYR A 770 30.22 10.91 -14.60
CA TYR A 770 29.34 10.53 -15.71
C TYR A 770 29.60 9.11 -16.22
N ASP A 771 30.80 8.55 -16.00
CA ASP A 771 31.07 7.15 -16.31
C ASP A 771 30.44 6.25 -15.23
N TYR A 772 29.36 5.55 -15.61
CA TYR A 772 28.65 4.66 -14.70
C TYR A 772 29.54 3.58 -14.07
N LEU A 773 30.47 2.98 -14.83
CA LEU A 773 31.31 1.90 -14.31
C LEU A 773 32.33 2.43 -13.30
N LYS A 774 32.88 3.62 -13.55
CA LYS A 774 33.76 4.31 -12.61
C LYS A 774 33.00 4.73 -11.35
N ASN A 775 31.82 5.34 -11.51
CA ASN A 775 30.95 5.72 -10.40
C ASN A 775 30.57 4.50 -9.54
N PHE A 776 30.18 3.38 -10.17
CA PHE A 776 29.85 2.14 -9.47
C PHE A 776 31.07 1.51 -8.78
N LYS A 777 32.26 1.59 -9.37
CA LYS A 777 33.51 1.15 -8.74
C LYS A 777 33.79 1.94 -7.46
N ASP A 778 33.53 3.24 -7.46
CA ASP A 778 33.69 4.08 -6.26
C ASP A 778 32.72 3.65 -5.15
N VAL A 779 31.46 3.34 -5.50
CA VAL A 779 30.48 2.78 -4.56
C VAL A 779 31.02 1.48 -3.95
N TRP A 780 31.52 0.56 -4.76
CA TRP A 780 32.06 -0.72 -4.28
C TRP A 780 33.28 -0.59 -3.35
N ASN A 781 34.07 0.47 -3.52
CA ASN A 781 35.21 0.77 -2.65
C ASN A 781 34.84 1.55 -1.38
N THR A 782 33.58 1.98 -1.24
CA THR A 782 33.10 2.72 -0.08
C THR A 782 32.85 1.76 1.09
N PRO A 783 33.21 2.12 2.33
CA PRO A 783 32.88 1.35 3.51
C PRO A 783 31.37 1.01 3.58
N GLN A 784 31.08 -0.24 3.91
CA GLN A 784 29.74 -0.82 3.83
C GLN A 784 29.19 -1.14 5.22
N THR A 785 27.89 -0.94 5.40
CA THR A 785 27.17 -1.46 6.57
C THR A 785 26.69 -2.87 6.27
N ASN A 786 26.98 -3.82 7.15
CA ASN A 786 26.47 -5.18 7.05
C ASN A 786 25.68 -5.56 8.30
N SER A 787 24.56 -6.21 8.10
CA SER A 787 23.73 -6.74 9.19
C SER A 787 23.28 -8.14 8.82
N ILE A 788 23.53 -9.10 9.71
CA ILE A 788 22.91 -10.43 9.63
C ILE A 788 22.00 -10.56 10.83
N SER A 789 20.77 -10.99 10.58
CA SER A 789 19.79 -11.22 11.63
C SER A 789 19.06 -12.54 11.44
N PHE A 790 18.63 -13.13 12.54
CA PHE A 790 17.72 -14.25 12.54
C PHE A 790 16.53 -13.93 13.45
N LYS A 791 15.36 -14.48 13.10
CA LYS A 791 14.16 -14.41 13.93
C LYS A 791 13.44 -15.76 13.89
N LEU A 792 13.18 -16.32 15.06
CA LEU A 792 12.35 -17.51 15.23
C LEU A 792 11.06 -17.09 15.91
N LEU A 793 9.94 -17.24 15.22
CA LEU A 793 8.60 -16.97 15.70
C LEU A 793 7.81 -18.28 15.75
N TYR A 794 7.12 -18.53 16.85
CA TYR A 794 6.30 -19.73 17.02
C TYR A 794 4.86 -19.34 17.33
N TYR A 795 3.92 -19.77 16.48
CA TYR A 795 2.51 -19.50 16.65
C TYR A 795 1.84 -20.53 17.56
N LEU A 796 1.12 -20.02 18.57
CA LEU A 796 0.37 -20.81 19.54
C LEU A 796 -1.10 -20.39 19.48
N ASP A 797 -1.97 -21.29 19.00
CA ASP A 797 -3.41 -21.11 19.08
C ASP A 797 -3.98 -21.78 20.33
N TYR A 798 -4.91 -21.12 21.02
CA TYR A 798 -5.58 -21.65 22.20
C TYR A 798 -6.21 -23.03 21.97
N HIS A 799 -6.79 -23.29 20.78
CA HIS A 799 -7.40 -24.60 20.47
C HIS A 799 -6.36 -25.69 20.17
N MET A 800 -5.15 -25.32 19.73
CA MET A 800 -4.04 -26.28 19.61
C MET A 800 -3.59 -26.78 20.97
N LEU A 801 -3.47 -25.86 21.94
CA LEU A 801 -3.10 -26.19 23.32
C LEU A 801 -4.21 -26.95 24.08
N LYS A 802 -5.44 -26.92 23.57
CA LYS A 802 -6.62 -27.50 24.22
C LYS A 802 -6.85 -28.99 23.94
N LYS A 803 -6.16 -29.66 22.99
CA LYS A 803 -6.29 -31.13 22.77
C LYS A 803 -5.32 -31.91 23.68
N GLN A 804 -5.64 -33.00 24.38
CA GLN A 804 -6.74 -33.98 24.34
C GLN A 804 -7.20 -34.28 25.79
N ARG A 805 -8.50 -34.22 26.07
CA ARG A 805 -9.14 -34.98 27.16
C ARG A 805 -10.48 -35.48 26.67
#